data_AF-A0A640VNC4-F1
#
_entry.id   AF-A0A640VNC4-F1
#
_cell.length_a   1.000
_cell.length_b   1.000
_cell.length_c   1.000
_cell.angle_alpha   90.00
_cell.angle_beta   90.00
_cell.angle_gamma   90.00
#
_symmetry.space_group_name_H-M   'P 1'
#
loop_
_entity.id
_entity.type
_entity.pdbx_description
1 polymer ?
#
loop_
_entity_poly.entity_id
_entity_poly.type
_entity_poly.pdbx_seq_one_letter_code
_entity_poly.pdbx_strand_id
1 'polypeptide(L)'
;MEGGAFFRVLVPPGHYRVRFAAGTRSFVDGSGVLQTVQHSTRIDDIAKARILNEAAQLYDTIFDRAMDFTEVEQLVRFVQDGQLDMHALASDLLASDEFQVRNGTMLDVELITLFYRNSYDRKVSLFELDTRLTGLGNGSVSAAELAVEIARSAEHTFEGNTQNSTNNYDVFLNGVQFDRSMDLDEVRDQIGDIIRVAHGRRASNAELDLYDDYLIGGTHSVQDVAYLIWTQQTAFPDEPDSTLGLSQSAFIDRVFVNAFGRAPTAQEHSTWATHLNNGTITGLQMLVAVANSFDVSSIDFDASESAALFAGNWSITSPATGGQVHNGNFGDFDKHVGDVNGDGLADAVWTKSDLNGLQIFTSIGNGDGTYQDAVGNVVHTGAFGNFASHIDDVNGDGFDDTIWSISNLGGLQVWVSFSDGDGSFGTAISSQPSASRFGTFDRLIADINGDNKTDVLWTKVGNGIQVYSALGKGDGTFHAATGQVVHSGNFGDFEAHTADVNGDGQVDLVYTKADLTGLQVYTALGTSSGSFQQATGTNISTGAFDDRFEEVMSDVNGDGFDDAIFMHSNGNGFQVYVGLSNGDGTFAQAQGTVTLPENTGSWDNYQKLSADFNADGFDDAVWMGAFSSGLYRVIAFSHGDGTFSEAVGGSVSQAEYDHTIYYATHADDVNGDSIDDLIWSTNVDGLHVYSTITQEIYNTEADTFVFNGGQGEQSFFGYEDGLDTIAFSGDVTWGDLTLTHSQNNVRIDIGGTTDSLTIVGAGITLTEEDFLFV
;
A
#
# COMPACT_ATOMS: atom_id res chain seq x y z
N MET A 1 27.75 -30.81 -44.46
CA MET A 1 27.73 -29.38 -44.10
C MET A 1 26.49 -28.81 -44.77
N GLU A 2 25.29 -29.14 -44.26
CA GLU A 2 24.57 -28.47 -43.15
C GLU A 2 23.86 -27.21 -43.67
N GLY A 3 22.56 -26.95 -43.50
CA GLY A 3 21.46 -27.65 -42.84
C GLY A 3 20.17 -26.86 -43.08
N GLY A 4 19.43 -27.15 -44.16
CA GLY A 4 18.15 -26.50 -44.46
C GLY A 4 16.99 -27.45 -44.21
N ALA A 5 16.13 -27.16 -43.24
CA ALA A 5 14.95 -27.96 -42.93
C ALA A 5 13.84 -27.71 -43.97
N PHE A 6 13.20 -28.79 -44.43
CA PHE A 6 12.01 -28.76 -45.29
C PHE A 6 10.76 -29.00 -44.44
N PHE A 7 9.70 -28.22 -44.64
CA PHE A 7 8.39 -28.42 -43.96
C PHE A 7 7.37 -29.09 -44.90
N ARG A 8 6.48 -29.92 -44.36
CA ARG A 8 5.45 -30.70 -45.07
C ARG A 8 4.09 -30.45 -44.42
N VAL A 9 3.03 -30.12 -45.18
CA VAL A 9 1.68 -29.86 -44.64
C VAL A 9 0.62 -30.71 -45.37
N LEU A 10 -0.39 -31.21 -44.64
CA LEU A 10 -1.53 -32.02 -45.13
C LEU A 10 -2.85 -31.19 -45.12
N VAL A 11 -3.80 -31.47 -46.03
CA VAL A 11 -5.07 -30.72 -46.15
C VAL A 11 -6.27 -31.67 -46.34
N PRO A 12 -7.50 -31.37 -45.82
CA PRO A 12 -8.69 -32.23 -45.93
C PRO A 12 -9.34 -32.30 -47.34
N PRO A 13 -10.35 -33.18 -47.58
CA PRO A 13 -10.96 -33.39 -48.90
C PRO A 13 -11.93 -32.27 -49.34
N GLY A 14 -11.84 -31.81 -50.60
CA GLY A 14 -12.75 -30.80 -51.17
C GLY A 14 -12.45 -30.42 -52.63
N HIS A 15 -13.29 -29.58 -53.25
CA HIS A 15 -13.09 -29.04 -54.60
C HIS A 15 -12.33 -27.71 -54.55
N TYR A 16 -11.13 -27.68 -55.11
CA TYR A 16 -10.27 -26.49 -55.06
C TYR A 16 -9.99 -25.92 -56.46
N ARG A 17 -9.88 -24.59 -56.53
CA ARG A 17 -9.31 -23.88 -57.68
C ARG A 17 -8.03 -23.20 -57.23
N VAL A 18 -6.92 -23.56 -57.86
CA VAL A 18 -5.60 -22.97 -57.57
C VAL A 18 -5.18 -22.12 -58.77
N ARG A 19 -4.81 -20.86 -58.52
CA ARG A 19 -4.27 -19.95 -59.53
C ARG A 19 -2.75 -19.99 -59.51
N PHE A 20 -2.15 -20.15 -60.68
CA PHE A 20 -0.70 -19.98 -60.88
C PHE A 20 -0.44 -18.77 -61.77
N ALA A 21 0.80 -18.24 -61.72
CA ALA A 21 1.24 -17.11 -62.54
C ALA A 21 1.08 -17.34 -64.07
N ALA A 22 0.88 -18.59 -64.52
CA ALA A 22 0.65 -18.95 -65.93
C ALA A 22 -0.79 -19.41 -66.26
N GLY A 23 -1.77 -19.20 -65.37
CA GLY A 23 -3.19 -19.48 -65.64
C GLY A 23 -3.90 -20.31 -64.56
N THR A 24 -5.23 -20.43 -64.67
CA THR A 24 -6.08 -21.15 -63.71
C THR A 24 -6.32 -22.60 -64.17
N ARG A 25 -6.13 -23.58 -63.29
CA ARG A 25 -6.56 -24.97 -63.52
C ARG A 25 -7.56 -25.40 -62.45
N SER A 26 -8.59 -26.12 -62.87
CA SER A 26 -9.59 -26.72 -61.99
C SER A 26 -9.33 -28.23 -61.88
N PHE A 27 -9.38 -28.76 -60.67
CA PHE A 27 -9.28 -30.19 -60.41
C PHE A 27 -10.59 -30.72 -59.82
N VAL A 28 -10.91 -31.96 -60.16
CA VAL A 28 -12.04 -32.72 -59.58
C VAL A 28 -11.47 -34.06 -59.16
N ASP A 29 -11.52 -34.37 -57.87
CA ASP A 29 -11.18 -35.69 -57.37
C ASP A 29 -12.48 -36.48 -57.10
N GLY A 30 -12.63 -37.61 -57.79
CA GLY A 30 -13.68 -38.61 -57.55
C GLY A 30 -13.11 -39.93 -57.04
N SER A 31 -11.97 -39.94 -56.34
CA SER A 31 -11.20 -41.15 -56.05
C SER A 31 -10.73 -41.32 -54.60
N GLY A 32 -11.02 -40.39 -53.67
CA GLY A 32 -10.82 -40.65 -52.24
C GLY A 32 -9.35 -40.90 -51.84
N VAL A 33 -8.41 -40.27 -52.55
CA VAL A 33 -6.97 -40.32 -52.23
C VAL A 33 -6.50 -38.90 -51.95
N LEU A 34 -6.04 -38.65 -50.72
CA LEU A 34 -5.45 -37.39 -50.24
C LEU A 34 -4.42 -36.83 -51.24
N GLN A 35 -4.65 -35.63 -51.78
CA GLN A 35 -3.62 -34.88 -52.51
C GLN A 35 -3.22 -33.61 -51.76
N THR A 36 -1.92 -33.54 -51.47
CA THR A 36 -1.22 -32.50 -50.73
C THR A 36 -1.10 -31.20 -51.55
N VAL A 37 -1.62 -30.08 -51.04
CA VAL A 37 -1.28 -28.75 -51.56
C VAL A 37 0.01 -28.29 -50.89
N GLN A 38 1.07 -28.07 -51.67
CA GLN A 38 2.35 -27.57 -51.15
C GLN A 38 2.36 -26.04 -51.18
N HIS A 39 2.36 -25.42 -50.00
CA HIS A 39 2.86 -24.05 -49.83
C HIS A 39 4.36 -24.12 -49.59
N SER A 40 5.16 -23.46 -50.43
CA SER A 40 6.60 -23.36 -50.23
C SER A 40 7.02 -21.90 -50.40
N THR A 41 7.32 -21.25 -49.26
CA THR A 41 7.92 -19.92 -49.22
C THR A 41 9.33 -20.08 -48.68
N ARG A 42 10.31 -19.51 -49.37
CA ARG A 42 11.71 -19.52 -48.91
C ARG A 42 11.95 -18.23 -48.15
N ILE A 43 11.94 -18.32 -46.83
CA ILE A 43 12.28 -17.24 -45.90
C ILE A 43 13.71 -17.45 -45.39
N ASP A 44 14.44 -16.36 -45.18
CA ASP A 44 15.73 -16.41 -44.48
C ASP A 44 15.52 -16.60 -42.97
N ASP A 45 16.60 -16.89 -42.25
CA ASP A 45 16.53 -17.21 -40.82
C ASP A 45 16.05 -16.02 -39.96
N ILE A 46 16.27 -14.78 -40.41
CA ILE A 46 15.84 -13.57 -39.72
C ILE A 46 14.33 -13.39 -39.87
N ALA A 47 13.81 -13.52 -41.10
CA ALA A 47 12.39 -13.47 -41.38
C ALA A 47 11.64 -14.61 -40.67
N LYS A 48 12.25 -15.80 -40.57
CA LYS A 48 11.70 -16.93 -39.82
C LYS A 48 11.60 -16.63 -38.32
N ALA A 49 12.67 -16.11 -37.71
CA ALA A 49 12.66 -15.76 -36.29
C ALA A 49 11.59 -14.70 -35.98
N ARG A 50 11.47 -13.67 -36.83
CA ARG A 50 10.44 -12.64 -36.70
C ARG A 50 9.03 -13.22 -36.78
N ILE A 51 8.74 -14.04 -37.78
CA ILE A 51 7.41 -14.66 -37.95
C ILE A 51 7.03 -15.52 -36.73
N LEU A 52 7.99 -16.27 -36.19
CA LEU A 52 7.74 -17.11 -35.02
C LEU A 52 7.48 -16.27 -33.77
N ASN A 53 8.20 -15.16 -33.59
CA ASN A 53 8.01 -14.27 -32.45
C ASN A 53 6.66 -13.50 -32.54
N GLU A 54 6.35 -12.92 -33.71
CA GLU A 54 5.06 -12.26 -33.97
C GLU A 54 3.88 -13.22 -33.75
N ALA A 55 4.00 -14.47 -34.19
CA ALA A 55 2.98 -15.48 -33.95
C ALA A 55 2.88 -15.88 -32.48
N ALA A 56 4.03 -16.06 -31.79
CA ALA A 56 4.04 -16.42 -30.38
C ALA A 56 3.31 -15.39 -29.53
N GLN A 57 3.56 -14.11 -29.76
CA GLN A 57 2.84 -13.01 -29.09
C GLN A 57 1.33 -13.10 -29.29
N LEU A 58 0.88 -13.38 -30.51
CA LEU A 58 -0.55 -13.44 -30.77
C LEU A 58 -1.22 -14.67 -30.14
N TYR A 59 -0.50 -15.79 -30.06
CA TYR A 59 -0.95 -16.98 -29.34
C TYR A 59 -1.02 -16.73 -27.83
N ASP A 60 -0.09 -15.93 -27.31
CA ASP A 60 -0.10 -15.48 -25.93
C ASP A 60 -1.33 -14.64 -25.62
N THR A 61 -1.53 -13.54 -26.36
CA THR A 61 -2.69 -12.66 -26.19
C THR A 61 -4.04 -13.39 -26.30
N ILE A 62 -4.17 -14.37 -27.20
CA ILE A 62 -5.47 -15.04 -27.46
C ILE A 62 -5.69 -16.28 -26.57
N PHE A 63 -4.63 -17.02 -26.25
CA PHE A 63 -4.73 -18.33 -25.58
C PHE A 63 -3.90 -18.48 -24.32
N ASP A 64 -3.06 -17.51 -23.97
CA ASP A 64 -2.20 -17.57 -22.78
C ASP A 64 -1.28 -18.81 -22.80
N ARG A 65 -0.74 -19.15 -23.99
CA ARG A 65 0.13 -20.32 -24.19
C ARG A 65 1.02 -20.23 -25.43
N ALA A 66 2.08 -21.03 -25.42
CA ALA A 66 2.91 -21.26 -26.60
C ALA A 66 2.19 -22.08 -27.69
N MET A 67 2.62 -21.87 -28.95
CA MET A 67 2.22 -22.67 -30.11
C MET A 67 2.72 -24.12 -30.01
N ASP A 68 1.90 -25.06 -30.47
CA ASP A 68 2.33 -26.44 -30.69
C ASP A 68 3.10 -26.61 -32.01
N PHE A 69 3.71 -27.79 -32.20
CA PHE A 69 4.50 -28.08 -33.40
C PHE A 69 3.70 -28.00 -34.71
N THR A 70 2.43 -28.41 -34.69
CA THR A 70 1.52 -28.35 -35.84
C THR A 70 1.14 -26.90 -36.16
N GLU A 71 0.88 -26.09 -35.14
CA GLU A 71 0.54 -24.66 -35.26
C GLU A 71 1.71 -23.88 -35.86
N VAL A 72 2.94 -24.15 -35.40
CA VAL A 72 4.17 -23.62 -36.01
C VAL A 72 4.27 -23.99 -37.49
N GLU A 73 3.91 -25.23 -37.87
CA GLU A 73 3.90 -25.65 -39.27
C GLU A 73 2.79 -24.96 -40.10
N GLN A 74 1.68 -24.58 -39.47
CA GLN A 74 0.55 -23.94 -40.14
C GLN A 74 0.74 -22.44 -40.40
N LEU A 75 1.66 -21.77 -39.69
CA LEU A 75 1.95 -20.34 -39.88
C LEU A 75 2.23 -19.96 -41.34
N VAL A 76 2.82 -20.87 -42.13
CA VAL A 76 3.11 -20.65 -43.56
C VAL A 76 1.87 -20.29 -44.39
N ARG A 77 0.67 -20.63 -43.92
CA ARG A 77 -0.62 -20.29 -44.56
C ARG A 77 -0.93 -18.79 -44.47
N PHE A 78 -0.37 -18.12 -43.47
CA PHE A 78 -0.58 -16.69 -43.18
C PHE A 78 0.63 -15.84 -43.62
N VAL A 79 1.67 -16.45 -44.17
CA VAL A 79 2.85 -15.71 -44.65
C VAL A 79 2.61 -15.17 -46.06
N GLN A 80 2.58 -13.85 -46.19
CA GLN A 80 2.50 -13.12 -47.46
C GLN A 80 3.74 -12.24 -47.63
N ASP A 81 4.40 -12.29 -48.79
CA ASP A 81 5.60 -11.51 -49.10
C ASP A 81 6.74 -11.57 -48.05
N GLY A 82 6.83 -12.68 -47.31
CA GLY A 82 7.85 -12.90 -46.27
C GLY A 82 7.52 -12.25 -44.91
N GLN A 83 6.29 -11.82 -44.70
CA GLN A 83 5.75 -11.29 -43.46
C GLN A 83 4.55 -12.11 -42.99
N LEU A 84 4.31 -12.15 -41.68
CA LEU A 84 3.12 -12.78 -41.13
C LEU A 84 1.94 -11.82 -41.26
N ASP A 85 0.86 -12.29 -41.88
CA ASP A 85 -0.44 -11.62 -41.84
C ASP A 85 -1.09 -11.90 -40.47
N MET A 86 -0.69 -11.12 -39.46
CA MET A 86 -1.16 -11.28 -38.08
C MET A 86 -2.67 -11.07 -37.95
N HIS A 87 -3.28 -10.23 -38.80
CA HIS A 87 -4.73 -10.03 -38.79
C HIS A 87 -5.47 -11.28 -39.25
N ALA A 88 -4.99 -11.90 -40.33
CA ALA A 88 -5.55 -13.16 -40.83
C ALA A 88 -5.33 -14.31 -39.84
N LEU A 89 -4.17 -14.36 -39.17
CA LEU A 89 -3.91 -15.33 -38.11
C LEU A 89 -4.86 -15.12 -36.92
N ALA A 90 -4.95 -13.89 -36.38
CA ALA A 90 -5.83 -13.55 -35.25
C ALA A 90 -7.29 -13.92 -35.54
N SER A 91 -7.75 -13.63 -36.77
CA SER A 91 -9.09 -13.98 -37.22
C SER A 91 -9.33 -15.49 -37.24
N ASP A 92 -8.33 -16.29 -37.63
CA ASP A 92 -8.42 -17.76 -37.64
C ASP A 92 -8.41 -18.34 -36.22
N LEU A 93 -7.57 -17.78 -35.33
CA LEU A 93 -7.47 -18.19 -33.92
C LEU A 93 -8.76 -17.90 -33.14
N LEU A 94 -9.32 -16.70 -33.26
CA LEU A 94 -10.60 -16.34 -32.61
C LEU A 94 -11.79 -17.16 -33.12
N ALA A 95 -11.73 -17.61 -34.38
CA ALA A 95 -12.73 -18.47 -34.99
C ALA A 95 -12.48 -19.98 -34.76
N SER A 96 -11.39 -20.35 -34.10
CA SER A 96 -10.98 -21.75 -33.93
C SER A 96 -11.88 -22.50 -32.94
N ASP A 97 -12.01 -23.81 -33.14
CA ASP A 97 -12.72 -24.68 -32.20
C ASP A 97 -12.10 -24.61 -30.80
N GLU A 98 -10.78 -24.39 -30.68
CA GLU A 98 -10.13 -24.23 -29.38
C GLU A 98 -10.62 -22.97 -28.66
N PHE A 99 -10.62 -21.81 -29.32
CA PHE A 99 -11.09 -20.57 -28.72
C PHE A 99 -12.56 -20.68 -28.31
N GLN A 100 -13.39 -21.25 -29.18
CA GLN A 100 -14.81 -21.46 -28.89
C GLN A 100 -15.04 -22.46 -27.75
N VAL A 101 -14.20 -23.48 -27.59
CA VAL A 101 -14.29 -24.46 -26.49
C VAL A 101 -13.76 -23.88 -25.18
N ARG A 102 -12.67 -23.09 -25.21
CA ARG A 102 -12.07 -22.49 -24.02
C ARG A 102 -12.91 -21.33 -23.47
N ASN A 103 -13.38 -20.47 -24.35
CA ASN A 103 -13.94 -19.15 -24.00
C ASN A 103 -15.44 -19.03 -24.29
N GLY A 104 -16.02 -19.93 -25.10
CA GLY A 104 -17.41 -19.81 -25.53
C GLY A 104 -17.67 -18.59 -26.42
N THR A 105 -18.91 -18.10 -26.41
CA THR A 105 -19.27 -16.84 -27.07
C THR A 105 -19.00 -15.68 -26.11
N MET A 106 -17.92 -14.95 -26.34
CA MET A 106 -17.57 -13.75 -25.58
C MET A 106 -18.16 -12.49 -26.20
N LEU A 107 -18.54 -11.53 -25.35
CA LEU A 107 -18.86 -10.17 -25.73
C LEU A 107 -17.60 -9.30 -25.73
N ASP A 108 -17.68 -8.13 -26.36
CA ASP A 108 -16.54 -7.22 -26.54
C ASP A 108 -15.82 -6.89 -25.22
N VAL A 109 -16.57 -6.68 -24.13
CA VAL A 109 -16.01 -6.38 -22.80
C VAL A 109 -15.19 -7.55 -22.23
N GLU A 110 -15.69 -8.78 -22.36
CA GLU A 110 -15.02 -9.98 -21.86
C GLU A 110 -13.77 -10.29 -22.69
N LEU A 111 -13.87 -10.05 -24.00
CA LEU A 111 -12.76 -10.21 -24.92
C LEU A 111 -11.63 -9.22 -24.64
N ILE A 112 -11.97 -7.95 -24.35
CA ILE A 112 -10.98 -6.93 -23.95
C ILE A 112 -10.28 -7.37 -22.67
N THR A 113 -11.04 -7.73 -21.63
CA THR A 113 -10.46 -8.17 -20.34
C THR A 113 -9.57 -9.40 -20.53
N LEU A 114 -9.97 -10.37 -21.34
CA LEU A 114 -9.17 -11.55 -21.66
C LEU A 114 -7.82 -11.16 -22.28
N PHE A 115 -7.82 -10.29 -23.30
CA PHE A 115 -6.58 -9.92 -23.97
C PHE A 115 -5.61 -9.14 -23.07
N TYR A 116 -6.13 -8.27 -22.21
CA TYR A 116 -5.32 -7.52 -21.26
C TYR A 116 -4.68 -8.46 -20.23
N ARG A 117 -5.47 -9.37 -19.65
CA ARG A 117 -4.94 -10.37 -18.71
C ARG A 117 -3.88 -11.26 -19.37
N ASN A 118 -4.19 -11.82 -20.53
CA ASN A 118 -3.29 -12.73 -21.24
C ASN A 118 -2.02 -12.05 -21.77
N SER A 119 -1.97 -10.73 -21.88
CA SER A 119 -0.79 -10.04 -22.46
C SER A 119 0.01 -9.25 -21.43
N TYR A 120 -0.66 -8.75 -20.38
CA TYR A 120 -0.06 -7.81 -19.42
C TYR A 120 -0.19 -8.29 -17.97
N ASP A 121 -0.89 -9.40 -17.73
CA ASP A 121 -1.16 -9.91 -16.37
C ASP A 121 -1.82 -8.89 -15.43
N ARG A 122 -2.63 -7.97 -15.99
CA ARG A 122 -3.33 -6.93 -15.23
C ARG A 122 -4.77 -6.69 -15.68
N LYS A 123 -5.56 -6.11 -14.78
CA LYS A 123 -6.91 -5.59 -15.06
C LYS A 123 -6.85 -4.38 -16.01
N VAL A 124 -7.91 -4.18 -16.79
CA VAL A 124 -8.07 -3.02 -17.69
C VAL A 124 -8.60 -1.82 -16.90
N SER A 125 -8.07 -0.61 -17.12
CA SER A 125 -8.63 0.60 -16.51
C SER A 125 -9.97 0.99 -17.18
N LEU A 126 -10.83 1.74 -16.48
CA LEU A 126 -12.09 2.22 -17.04
C LEU A 126 -11.89 3.10 -18.28
N PHE A 127 -10.79 3.87 -18.33
CA PHE A 127 -10.46 4.71 -19.47
C PHE A 127 -10.06 3.89 -20.71
N GLU A 128 -9.19 2.90 -20.53
CA GLU A 128 -8.82 1.97 -21.59
C GLU A 128 -10.04 1.21 -22.08
N LEU A 129 -10.85 0.71 -21.14
CA LEU A 129 -12.05 -0.06 -21.46
C LEU A 129 -13.06 0.75 -22.28
N ASP A 130 -13.33 2.01 -21.91
CA ASP A 130 -14.20 2.89 -22.69
C ASP A 130 -13.69 3.08 -24.12
N THR A 131 -12.38 3.32 -24.26
CA THR A 131 -11.73 3.52 -25.55
C THR A 131 -11.88 2.27 -26.43
N ARG A 132 -11.62 1.08 -25.88
CA ARG A 132 -11.70 -0.19 -26.62
C ARG A 132 -13.14 -0.58 -26.97
N LEU A 133 -14.08 -0.46 -26.02
CA LEU A 133 -15.50 -0.74 -26.27
C LEU A 133 -16.10 0.18 -27.33
N THR A 134 -15.74 1.47 -27.31
CA THR A 134 -16.16 2.41 -28.34
C THR A 134 -15.65 1.99 -29.71
N GLY A 135 -14.39 1.55 -29.80
CA GLY A 135 -13.75 1.10 -31.04
C GLY A 135 -14.41 -0.15 -31.65
N LEU A 136 -14.68 -1.16 -30.83
CA LEU A 136 -15.38 -2.39 -31.25
C LEU A 136 -16.85 -2.10 -31.59
N GLY A 137 -17.56 -1.39 -30.71
CA GLY A 137 -18.99 -1.13 -30.85
C GLY A 137 -19.36 -0.26 -32.07
N ASN A 138 -18.47 0.63 -32.50
CA ASN A 138 -18.65 1.43 -33.72
C ASN A 138 -18.03 0.77 -34.98
N GLY A 139 -17.34 -0.35 -34.83
CA GLY A 139 -16.69 -1.10 -35.91
C GLY A 139 -15.45 -0.42 -36.50
N SER A 140 -14.84 0.54 -35.79
CA SER A 140 -13.57 1.18 -36.20
C SER A 140 -12.36 0.30 -35.95
N VAL A 141 -12.49 -0.67 -35.05
CA VAL A 141 -11.52 -1.73 -34.77
C VAL A 141 -12.28 -3.05 -34.69
N SER A 142 -11.75 -4.11 -35.30
CA SER A 142 -12.24 -5.49 -35.15
C SER A 142 -11.55 -6.21 -33.99
N ALA A 143 -12.17 -7.25 -33.43
CA ALA A 143 -11.56 -8.10 -32.40
C ALA A 143 -10.15 -8.61 -32.79
N ALA A 144 -9.97 -9.00 -34.06
CA ALA A 144 -8.68 -9.43 -34.58
C ALA A 144 -7.66 -8.29 -34.68
N GLU A 145 -8.10 -7.06 -35.01
CA GLU A 145 -7.22 -5.88 -35.00
C GLU A 145 -6.81 -5.51 -33.57
N LEU A 146 -7.74 -5.59 -32.61
CA LEU A 146 -7.44 -5.35 -31.20
C LEU A 146 -6.43 -6.35 -30.64
N ALA A 147 -6.62 -7.65 -30.92
CA ALA A 147 -5.67 -8.68 -30.51
C ALA A 147 -4.26 -8.43 -31.09
N VAL A 148 -4.17 -8.00 -32.35
CA VAL A 148 -2.90 -7.65 -32.99
C VAL A 148 -2.28 -6.38 -32.42
N GLU A 149 -3.11 -5.39 -32.04
CA GLU A 149 -2.65 -4.16 -31.40
C GLU A 149 -2.03 -4.44 -30.03
N ILE A 150 -2.71 -5.23 -29.21
CA ILE A 150 -2.25 -5.65 -27.88
C ILE A 150 -1.01 -6.54 -28.00
N ALA A 151 -1.03 -7.55 -28.88
CA ALA A 151 0.10 -8.47 -29.08
C ALA A 151 1.39 -7.75 -29.51
N ARG A 152 1.28 -6.59 -30.17
CA ARG A 152 2.40 -5.78 -30.64
C ARG A 152 2.73 -4.59 -29.73
N SER A 153 2.00 -4.42 -28.64
CA SER A 153 2.22 -3.28 -27.77
C SER A 153 3.60 -3.39 -27.11
N ALA A 154 4.17 -2.24 -26.78
CA ALA A 154 5.45 -2.19 -26.06
C ALA A 154 5.32 -2.92 -24.71
N GLU A 155 4.17 -2.73 -24.05
CA GLU A 155 3.79 -3.39 -22.79
C GLU A 155 3.87 -4.92 -22.90
N HIS A 156 3.28 -5.52 -23.94
CA HIS A 156 3.34 -6.98 -24.12
C HIS A 156 4.76 -7.47 -24.44
N THR A 157 5.53 -6.67 -25.19
CA THR A 157 6.90 -7.05 -25.56
C THR A 157 7.92 -6.87 -24.43
N PHE A 158 7.58 -6.06 -23.43
CA PHE A 158 8.48 -5.63 -22.36
C PHE A 158 8.15 -6.32 -21.03
N GLU A 159 6.88 -6.33 -20.63
CA GLU A 159 6.41 -7.05 -19.44
C GLU A 159 6.25 -8.53 -19.78
N GLY A 160 5.43 -8.84 -20.78
CA GLY A 160 4.93 -10.20 -21.01
C GLY A 160 4.09 -10.69 -19.82
N ASN A 161 3.21 -11.66 -20.06
CA ASN A 161 2.62 -12.42 -18.95
C ASN A 161 3.65 -13.46 -18.44
N THR A 162 3.51 -13.91 -17.19
CA THR A 162 4.23 -15.10 -16.74
C THR A 162 3.51 -16.36 -17.25
N GLN A 163 3.80 -16.78 -18.49
CA GLN A 163 3.30 -18.05 -19.08
C GLN A 163 3.56 -19.32 -18.23
N ASN A 164 4.34 -19.21 -17.14
CA ASN A 164 4.68 -20.28 -16.20
C ASN A 164 3.87 -20.27 -14.89
N SER A 165 3.14 -19.19 -14.56
CA SER A 165 2.26 -19.13 -13.37
C SER A 165 0.83 -19.51 -13.71
N THR A 166 0.36 -19.19 -14.92
CA THR A 166 -0.92 -19.65 -15.45
C THR A 166 -0.76 -21.07 -16.01
N ASN A 167 -1.49 -21.99 -15.42
CA ASN A 167 -1.43 -23.45 -15.60
C ASN A 167 -1.80 -24.01 -17.00
N ASN A 168 -1.62 -23.27 -18.11
CA ASN A 168 -2.04 -23.70 -19.45
C ASN A 168 -1.02 -24.59 -20.19
N TYR A 169 -0.02 -25.15 -19.47
CA TYR A 169 1.15 -25.79 -20.07
C TYR A 169 0.91 -27.17 -20.72
N ASP A 170 -0.29 -27.78 -20.62
CA ASP A 170 -0.41 -29.21 -20.94
C ASP A 170 -1.67 -29.64 -21.70
N VAL A 171 -1.86 -29.07 -22.91
CA VAL A 171 -2.75 -29.68 -23.93
C VAL A 171 -2.19 -31.02 -24.45
N PHE A 172 -0.96 -31.40 -24.06
CA PHE A 172 -0.32 -32.64 -24.52
C PHE A 172 -0.89 -33.91 -23.85
N LEU A 173 -1.60 -33.79 -22.72
CA LEU A 173 -2.07 -34.95 -21.95
C LEU A 173 -3.59 -34.99 -21.67
N ASN A 174 -4.32 -33.89 -21.81
CA ASN A 174 -5.78 -33.84 -21.62
C ASN A 174 -6.49 -33.20 -22.84
N GLY A 175 -7.68 -33.69 -23.18
CA GLY A 175 -8.48 -33.07 -24.26
C GLY A 175 -8.89 -31.65 -23.87
N VAL A 176 -9.03 -30.76 -24.85
CA VAL A 176 -9.47 -29.36 -24.65
C VAL A 176 -10.75 -29.36 -23.79
N GLN A 177 -10.61 -28.92 -22.55
CA GLN A 177 -11.73 -28.60 -21.66
C GLN A 177 -11.84 -27.08 -21.59
N PHE A 178 -12.99 -26.58 -21.13
CA PHE A 178 -13.17 -25.17 -20.81
C PHE A 178 -12.00 -24.75 -19.91
N ASP A 179 -11.36 -23.61 -20.17
CA ASP A 179 -10.26 -23.10 -19.33
C ASP A 179 -10.85 -22.73 -17.96
N ARG A 180 -10.91 -23.72 -17.06
CA ARG A 180 -11.34 -23.56 -15.66
C ARG A 180 -10.25 -24.07 -14.74
N SER A 181 -9.03 -23.71 -15.10
CA SER A 181 -7.94 -23.65 -14.16
C SER A 181 -7.75 -22.17 -13.80
N MET A 182 -8.88 -21.51 -13.49
CA MET A 182 -8.85 -20.25 -12.78
C MET A 182 -8.23 -20.55 -11.42
N ASP A 183 -7.22 -19.79 -11.06
CA ASP A 183 -6.72 -19.78 -9.70
C ASP A 183 -7.92 -19.59 -8.75
N LEU A 184 -8.06 -20.45 -7.74
CA LEU A 184 -9.16 -20.33 -6.79
C LEU A 184 -9.16 -18.95 -6.15
N ASP A 185 -7.97 -18.38 -5.98
CA ASP A 185 -7.76 -17.06 -5.40
C ASP A 185 -8.26 -15.98 -6.39
N GLU A 186 -7.91 -16.05 -7.69
CA GLU A 186 -8.43 -15.13 -8.72
C GLU A 186 -9.96 -15.20 -8.88
N VAL A 187 -10.56 -16.40 -8.80
CA VAL A 187 -12.03 -16.55 -8.84
C VAL A 187 -12.68 -15.87 -7.64
N ARG A 188 -12.08 -16.05 -6.46
CA ARG A 188 -12.60 -15.48 -5.22
C ARG A 188 -12.43 -13.98 -5.19
N ASP A 189 -11.32 -13.45 -5.72
CA ASP A 189 -11.11 -12.01 -5.89
C ASP A 189 -12.15 -11.41 -6.83
N GLN A 190 -12.40 -12.06 -7.97
CA GLN A 190 -13.42 -11.63 -8.91
C GLN A 190 -14.84 -11.64 -8.29
N ILE A 191 -15.19 -12.68 -7.53
CA ILE A 191 -16.47 -12.74 -6.81
C ILE A 191 -16.53 -11.63 -5.75
N GLY A 192 -15.43 -11.41 -5.03
CA GLY A 192 -15.27 -10.37 -4.02
C GLY A 192 -15.54 -8.98 -4.58
N ASP A 193 -14.90 -8.65 -5.70
CA ASP A 193 -15.08 -7.39 -6.40
C ASP A 193 -16.52 -7.20 -6.90
N ILE A 194 -17.14 -8.26 -7.42
CA ILE A 194 -18.54 -8.19 -7.87
C ILE A 194 -19.48 -7.94 -6.68
N ILE A 195 -19.27 -8.58 -5.53
CA ILE A 195 -20.06 -8.35 -4.32
C ILE A 195 -19.87 -6.93 -3.82
N ARG A 196 -18.63 -6.42 -3.85
CA ARG A 196 -18.30 -5.05 -3.49
C ARG A 196 -19.05 -4.04 -4.33
N VAL A 197 -18.95 -4.14 -5.66
CA VAL A 197 -19.63 -3.19 -6.55
C VAL A 197 -21.16 -3.36 -6.52
N ALA A 198 -21.66 -4.59 -6.34
CA ALA A 198 -23.09 -4.85 -6.30
C ALA A 198 -23.75 -4.32 -5.02
N HIS A 199 -23.13 -4.57 -3.87
CA HIS A 199 -23.76 -4.35 -2.56
C HIS A 199 -23.13 -3.25 -1.73
N GLY A 200 -21.91 -2.81 -2.07
CA GLY A 200 -21.13 -1.86 -1.27
C GLY A 200 -20.63 -2.48 0.03
N ARG A 201 -20.20 -3.75 0.00
CA ARG A 201 -19.62 -4.51 1.13
C ARG A 201 -18.73 -5.65 0.63
N ARG A 202 -17.87 -6.22 1.48
CA ARG A 202 -17.07 -7.41 1.16
C ARG A 202 -17.92 -8.69 1.09
N ALA A 203 -17.37 -9.70 0.44
CA ALA A 203 -17.95 -11.03 0.30
C ALA A 203 -17.68 -11.88 1.55
N SER A 204 -18.70 -12.56 2.08
CA SER A 204 -18.48 -13.54 3.15
C SER A 204 -17.89 -14.84 2.60
N ASN A 205 -17.13 -15.61 3.41
CA ASN A 205 -16.64 -16.93 3.00
C ASN A 205 -17.76 -17.86 2.53
N ALA A 206 -18.96 -17.77 3.12
CA ALA A 206 -20.09 -18.58 2.70
C ALA A 206 -20.66 -18.16 1.33
N GLU A 207 -20.52 -16.88 0.96
CA GLU A 207 -20.83 -16.38 -0.38
C GLU A 207 -19.73 -16.77 -1.37
N LEU A 208 -18.46 -16.64 -1.00
CA LEU A 208 -17.33 -17.09 -1.81
C LEU A 208 -17.44 -18.59 -2.11
N ASP A 209 -17.62 -19.43 -1.08
CA ASP A 209 -17.81 -20.89 -1.19
C ASP A 209 -19.10 -21.29 -1.95
N LEU A 210 -20.10 -20.40 -2.02
CA LEU A 210 -21.32 -20.64 -2.78
C LEU A 210 -21.13 -20.30 -4.26
N TYR A 211 -20.50 -19.16 -4.52
CA TYR A 211 -20.35 -18.62 -5.87
C TYR A 211 -19.14 -19.19 -6.61
N ASP A 212 -18.08 -19.59 -5.90
CA ASP A 212 -16.94 -20.29 -6.50
C ASP A 212 -17.37 -21.66 -7.03
N ASP A 213 -18.25 -22.38 -6.34
CA ASP A 213 -18.82 -23.66 -6.77
C ASP A 213 -19.63 -23.49 -8.09
N TYR A 214 -20.27 -22.34 -8.31
CA TYR A 214 -20.95 -22.03 -9.57
C TYR A 214 -19.97 -21.73 -10.73
N LEU A 215 -18.83 -21.07 -10.46
CA LEU A 215 -17.83 -20.73 -11.48
C LEU A 215 -16.86 -21.89 -11.76
N ILE A 216 -16.45 -22.64 -10.75
CA ILE A 216 -15.55 -23.80 -10.84
C ILE A 216 -16.32 -25.03 -11.33
N GLY A 217 -17.57 -25.19 -10.87
CA GLY A 217 -18.41 -26.36 -11.12
C GLY A 217 -18.91 -26.57 -12.55
N GLY A 218 -18.58 -25.69 -13.50
CA GLY A 218 -18.75 -26.01 -14.92
C GLY A 218 -20.00 -25.44 -15.61
N THR A 219 -20.97 -24.87 -14.89
CA THR A 219 -22.33 -24.69 -15.44
C THR A 219 -22.84 -23.26 -15.54
N HIS A 220 -22.11 -22.28 -14.99
CA HIS A 220 -22.52 -20.87 -14.96
C HIS A 220 -21.40 -19.91 -15.35
N SER A 221 -21.78 -18.73 -15.88
CA SER A 221 -20.89 -17.62 -16.23
C SER A 221 -20.72 -16.62 -15.09
N VAL A 222 -19.72 -15.73 -15.19
CA VAL A 222 -19.51 -14.63 -14.22
C VAL A 222 -20.73 -13.71 -14.14
N GLN A 223 -21.43 -13.49 -15.25
CA GLN A 223 -22.64 -12.67 -15.28
C GLN A 223 -23.82 -13.35 -14.60
N ASP A 224 -23.93 -14.68 -14.73
CA ASP A 224 -24.93 -15.45 -14.00
C ASP A 224 -24.70 -15.30 -12.48
N VAL A 225 -23.45 -15.37 -12.04
CA VAL A 225 -23.06 -15.17 -10.64
C VAL A 225 -23.29 -13.72 -10.19
N ALA A 226 -22.93 -12.73 -11.00
CA ALA A 226 -23.21 -11.31 -10.71
C ALA A 226 -24.71 -11.02 -10.58
N TYR A 227 -25.56 -11.70 -11.36
CA TYR A 227 -27.01 -11.62 -11.21
C TYR A 227 -27.48 -12.21 -9.89
N LEU A 228 -27.01 -13.41 -9.51
CA LEU A 228 -27.37 -14.02 -8.22
C LEU A 228 -26.92 -13.15 -7.06
N ILE A 229 -25.69 -12.64 -7.12
CA ILE A 229 -25.13 -11.71 -6.15
C ILE A 229 -26.07 -10.52 -6.01
N TRP A 230 -26.29 -9.75 -7.07
CA TRP A 230 -27.09 -8.53 -6.99
C TRP A 230 -28.51 -8.77 -6.49
N THR A 231 -29.17 -9.83 -6.97
CA THR A 231 -30.56 -10.12 -6.63
C THR A 231 -30.73 -10.90 -5.33
N GLN A 232 -29.63 -11.40 -4.76
CA GLN A 232 -29.60 -12.32 -3.62
C GLN A 232 -30.52 -13.55 -3.80
N GLN A 233 -30.63 -14.03 -5.05
CA GLN A 233 -31.45 -15.20 -5.38
C GLN A 233 -30.63 -16.48 -5.29
N THR A 234 -31.29 -17.60 -4.98
CA THR A 234 -30.66 -18.94 -4.92
C THR A 234 -30.92 -19.78 -6.18
N ALA A 235 -31.46 -19.16 -7.24
CA ALA A 235 -31.80 -19.84 -8.49
C ALA A 235 -31.77 -18.86 -9.68
N PHE A 236 -31.30 -19.33 -10.83
CA PHE A 236 -31.22 -18.54 -12.06
C PHE A 236 -32.60 -18.41 -12.72
N PRO A 237 -33.05 -17.20 -13.09
CA PRO A 237 -34.22 -17.04 -13.93
C PRO A 237 -33.91 -17.42 -15.38
N ASP A 238 -34.95 -17.72 -16.16
CA ASP A 238 -34.79 -18.00 -17.60
C ASP A 238 -34.29 -16.77 -18.40
N GLU A 239 -34.57 -15.54 -17.91
CA GLU A 239 -34.05 -14.29 -18.47
C GLU A 239 -33.73 -13.29 -17.33
N PRO A 240 -32.45 -12.96 -17.07
CA PRO A 240 -32.05 -12.02 -16.02
C PRO A 240 -32.34 -10.56 -16.40
N ASP A 241 -32.86 -9.76 -15.45
CA ASP A 241 -33.07 -8.31 -15.63
C ASP A 241 -31.73 -7.57 -15.72
N SER A 242 -31.44 -7.02 -16.91
CA SER A 242 -30.19 -6.31 -17.18
C SER A 242 -29.94 -5.04 -16.36
N THR A 243 -30.97 -4.42 -15.78
CA THR A 243 -30.87 -3.22 -14.93
C THR A 243 -31.16 -3.50 -13.46
N LEU A 244 -31.45 -4.76 -13.16
CA LEU A 244 -31.60 -5.31 -11.82
C LEU A 244 -32.57 -4.52 -10.94
N GLY A 245 -33.70 -4.09 -11.52
CA GLY A 245 -34.77 -3.36 -10.85
C GLY A 245 -34.54 -1.86 -10.67
N LEU A 246 -33.41 -1.30 -11.12
CA LEU A 246 -33.12 0.15 -11.06
C LEU A 246 -33.36 0.83 -12.41
N SER A 247 -33.61 2.14 -12.39
CA SER A 247 -33.46 2.93 -13.61
C SER A 247 -31.99 2.96 -14.02
N GLN A 248 -31.70 2.98 -15.32
CA GLN A 248 -30.32 3.01 -15.85
C GLN A 248 -29.41 4.05 -15.19
N SER A 249 -29.89 5.28 -14.97
CA SER A 249 -29.12 6.34 -14.30
C SER A 249 -28.83 5.98 -12.84
N ALA A 250 -29.86 5.57 -12.08
CA ALA A 250 -29.68 5.11 -10.70
C ALA A 250 -28.79 3.87 -10.58
N PHE A 251 -28.77 3.00 -11.60
CA PHE A 251 -27.89 1.85 -11.66
C PHE A 251 -26.43 2.26 -11.82
N ILE A 252 -26.14 3.18 -12.75
CA ILE A 252 -24.80 3.75 -12.94
C ILE A 252 -24.32 4.43 -11.65
N ASP A 253 -25.16 5.28 -11.06
CA ASP A 253 -24.83 5.97 -9.80
C ASP A 253 -24.50 4.98 -8.69
N ARG A 254 -25.30 3.91 -8.54
CA ARG A 254 -25.11 2.90 -7.50
C ARG A 254 -23.81 2.12 -7.68
N VAL A 255 -23.53 1.69 -8.90
CA VAL A 255 -22.28 0.99 -9.26
C VAL A 255 -21.07 1.86 -8.93
N PHE A 256 -21.08 3.14 -9.31
CA PHE A 256 -19.96 4.04 -9.06
C PHE A 256 -19.78 4.38 -7.58
N VAL A 257 -20.86 4.63 -6.85
CA VAL A 257 -20.78 4.90 -5.40
C VAL A 257 -20.23 3.68 -4.66
N ASN A 258 -20.69 2.48 -5.01
CA ASN A 258 -20.20 1.26 -4.38
C ASN A 258 -18.76 0.92 -4.77
N ALA A 259 -18.36 1.21 -6.01
CA ALA A 259 -17.02 0.92 -6.52
C ALA A 259 -15.96 1.92 -6.05
N PHE A 260 -16.32 3.20 -5.92
CA PHE A 260 -15.35 4.29 -5.76
C PHE A 260 -15.61 5.23 -4.58
N GLY A 261 -16.63 4.97 -3.76
CA GLY A 261 -17.04 5.87 -2.68
C GLY A 261 -17.58 7.23 -3.13
N ARG A 262 -17.67 7.48 -4.45
CA ARG A 262 -18.11 8.75 -5.04
C ARG A 262 -19.16 8.57 -6.12
N ALA A 263 -19.94 9.62 -6.35
CA ALA A 263 -20.81 9.70 -7.51
C ALA A 263 -19.97 9.74 -8.82
N PRO A 264 -20.49 9.22 -9.95
CA PRO A 264 -19.82 9.34 -11.23
C PRO A 264 -19.74 10.82 -11.63
N THR A 265 -18.65 11.21 -12.27
CA THR A 265 -18.55 12.48 -12.98
C THR A 265 -19.58 12.54 -14.10
N ALA A 266 -19.92 13.75 -14.56
CA ALA A 266 -20.85 13.92 -15.67
C ALA A 266 -20.40 13.20 -16.96
N GLN A 267 -19.08 13.10 -17.17
CA GLN A 267 -18.49 12.42 -18.31
C GLN A 267 -18.60 10.90 -18.18
N GLU A 268 -18.24 10.33 -17.03
CA GLU A 268 -18.40 8.89 -16.75
C GLU A 268 -19.87 8.49 -16.90
N HIS A 269 -20.78 9.22 -16.26
CA HIS A 269 -22.21 8.91 -16.33
C HIS A 269 -22.73 8.96 -17.78
N SER A 270 -22.33 9.97 -18.57
CA SER A 270 -22.73 10.06 -19.98
C SER A 270 -22.18 8.91 -20.83
N THR A 271 -20.96 8.48 -20.54
CA THR A 271 -20.25 7.43 -21.27
C THR A 271 -20.92 6.07 -21.04
N TRP A 272 -21.08 5.67 -19.76
CA TRP A 272 -21.74 4.42 -19.40
C TRP A 272 -23.20 4.38 -19.82
N ALA A 273 -23.92 5.50 -19.73
CA ALA A 273 -25.28 5.59 -20.24
C ALA A 273 -25.34 5.37 -21.76
N THR A 274 -24.34 5.84 -22.52
CA THR A 274 -24.28 5.65 -23.97
C THR A 274 -24.07 4.18 -24.34
N HIS A 275 -23.12 3.50 -23.70
CA HIS A 275 -22.86 2.06 -23.92
C HIS A 275 -24.09 1.20 -23.63
N LEU A 276 -24.77 1.47 -22.52
CA LEU A 276 -26.01 0.79 -22.14
C LEU A 276 -27.19 1.11 -23.10
N ASN A 277 -27.33 2.35 -23.56
CA ASN A 277 -28.40 2.75 -24.49
C ASN A 277 -28.22 2.15 -25.89
N ASN A 278 -26.98 2.02 -26.34
CA ASN A 278 -26.65 1.42 -27.63
C ASN A 278 -26.72 -0.11 -27.59
N GLY A 279 -26.83 -0.70 -26.40
CA GLY A 279 -26.78 -2.15 -26.21
C GLY A 279 -25.40 -2.74 -26.47
N THR A 280 -24.34 -1.92 -26.39
CA THR A 280 -22.95 -2.38 -26.51
C THR A 280 -22.56 -3.24 -25.30
N ILE A 281 -23.09 -2.90 -24.13
CA ILE A 281 -23.03 -3.72 -22.91
C ILE A 281 -24.41 -3.74 -22.23
N THR A 282 -24.66 -4.75 -21.40
CA THR A 282 -25.80 -4.82 -20.46
C THR A 282 -25.41 -4.23 -19.10
N GLY A 283 -26.38 -3.95 -18.21
CA GLY A 283 -26.05 -3.47 -16.86
C GLY A 283 -25.29 -4.49 -16.02
N LEU A 284 -25.59 -5.79 -16.15
CA LEU A 284 -24.78 -6.86 -15.55
C LEU A 284 -23.33 -6.86 -16.07
N GLN A 285 -23.12 -6.62 -17.36
CA GLN A 285 -21.78 -6.49 -17.92
C GLN A 285 -21.07 -5.24 -17.43
N MET A 286 -21.78 -4.13 -17.29
CA MET A 286 -21.21 -2.94 -16.65
C MET A 286 -20.78 -3.23 -15.21
N LEU A 287 -21.62 -3.90 -14.41
CA LEU A 287 -21.28 -4.29 -13.04
C LEU A 287 -19.99 -5.12 -12.99
N VAL A 288 -19.91 -6.18 -13.79
CA VAL A 288 -18.73 -7.06 -13.86
C VAL A 288 -17.50 -6.30 -14.37
N ALA A 289 -17.68 -5.44 -15.37
CA ALA A 289 -16.57 -4.69 -15.96
C ALA A 289 -15.99 -3.64 -15.01
N VAL A 290 -16.85 -2.96 -14.24
CA VAL A 290 -16.40 -2.03 -13.19
C VAL A 290 -15.73 -2.82 -12.07
N ALA A 291 -16.32 -3.91 -11.60
CA ALA A 291 -15.72 -4.79 -10.59
C ALA A 291 -14.32 -5.29 -11.00
N ASN A 292 -14.15 -5.66 -12.27
CA ASN A 292 -12.89 -6.15 -12.82
C ASN A 292 -11.95 -5.04 -13.34
N SER A 293 -12.22 -3.78 -13.04
CA SER A 293 -11.35 -2.68 -13.44
C SER A 293 -10.23 -2.46 -12.42
N PHE A 294 -9.07 -2.03 -12.91
CA PHE A 294 -7.94 -1.66 -12.06
C PHE A 294 -8.29 -0.54 -11.06
N ASP A 295 -9.21 0.36 -11.44
CA ASP A 295 -9.66 1.48 -10.62
C ASP A 295 -10.43 1.05 -9.35
N VAL A 296 -10.88 -0.20 -9.31
CA VAL A 296 -11.63 -0.78 -8.19
C VAL A 296 -10.65 -1.43 -7.21
N SER A 297 -9.50 -1.96 -7.63
CA SER A 297 -8.45 -2.46 -6.71
C SER A 297 -7.68 -1.36 -5.94
N SER A 298 -7.87 -0.07 -6.26
CA SER A 298 -7.12 1.05 -5.66
C SER A 298 -7.88 1.81 -4.56
N ILE A 299 -9.04 1.32 -4.13
CA ILE A 299 -9.81 1.91 -3.03
C ILE A 299 -10.13 0.77 -2.08
N ASP A 300 -9.44 0.76 -0.94
CA ASP A 300 -9.65 -0.25 0.06
C ASP A 300 -10.94 0.00 0.83
N PHE A 301 -11.79 -1.01 0.88
CA PHE A 301 -13.03 -1.02 1.65
C PHE A 301 -12.85 -1.91 2.91
N ASP A 302 -11.61 -2.32 3.22
CA ASP A 302 -11.29 -3.30 4.27
C ASP A 302 -11.38 -2.79 5.70
N ALA A 303 -11.43 -1.48 5.92
CA ALA A 303 -11.45 -0.92 7.26
C ALA A 303 -12.49 -1.61 8.17
N SER A 304 -13.70 -1.87 7.66
CA SER A 304 -14.85 -2.23 8.51
C SER A 304 -15.14 -3.72 8.72
N GLU A 305 -14.50 -4.66 8.00
CA GLU A 305 -14.84 -6.10 8.11
C GLU A 305 -13.64 -7.07 8.22
N SER A 306 -12.42 -6.55 8.41
CA SER A 306 -11.29 -7.27 9.02
C SER A 306 -11.54 -7.68 10.49
N ALA A 307 -12.79 -7.85 10.92
CA ALA A 307 -13.16 -8.28 12.26
C ALA A 307 -13.69 -9.73 12.32
N ALA A 308 -14.16 -10.32 11.20
CA ALA A 308 -14.95 -11.55 11.24
C ALA A 308 -14.26 -12.82 10.70
N LEU A 309 -13.09 -12.71 10.07
CA LEU A 309 -12.28 -13.85 9.60
C LEU A 309 -11.16 -14.25 10.58
N PHE A 310 -11.00 -13.52 11.68
CA PHE A 310 -9.82 -13.54 12.54
C PHE A 310 -9.87 -14.49 13.74
N ALA A 311 -10.53 -15.65 13.56
CA ALA A 311 -10.38 -16.78 14.48
C ALA A 311 -9.32 -17.81 14.00
N GLY A 312 -8.63 -17.52 12.90
CA GLY A 312 -7.64 -18.38 12.27
C GLY A 312 -6.21 -18.01 12.65
N ASN A 313 -5.79 -18.35 13.88
CA ASN A 313 -4.40 -18.65 14.23
C ASN A 313 -3.31 -17.70 13.67
N TRP A 314 -3.41 -16.40 13.99
CA TRP A 314 -2.29 -15.45 13.84
C TRP A 314 -1.05 -16.00 14.56
N SER A 315 -0.04 -16.41 13.81
CA SER A 315 1.26 -16.73 14.37
C SER A 315 2.13 -15.49 14.26
N ILE A 316 2.44 -14.91 15.43
CA ILE A 316 3.73 -14.25 15.61
C ILE A 316 4.78 -15.29 15.25
N THR A 317 5.52 -15.08 14.17
CA THR A 317 6.79 -15.77 14.01
C THR A 317 7.58 -15.45 15.27
N SER A 318 7.95 -16.50 16.01
CA SER A 318 8.77 -16.38 17.22
C SER A 318 9.87 -15.34 16.97
N PRO A 319 10.28 -14.54 17.99
CA PRO A 319 11.23 -13.45 17.81
C PRO A 319 12.28 -13.89 16.81
N ALA A 320 12.49 -13.13 15.72
CA ALA A 320 13.60 -13.38 14.79
C ALA A 320 14.85 -13.41 15.64
N THR A 321 15.24 -14.60 16.11
CA THR A 321 15.84 -14.85 17.44
C THR A 321 16.53 -13.62 17.99
N GLY A 322 15.75 -12.72 18.61
CA GLY A 322 16.21 -11.38 18.95
C GLY A 322 17.27 -11.56 20.00
N GLY A 323 18.52 -11.60 19.55
CA GLY A 323 19.67 -11.67 20.44
C GLY A 323 19.51 -10.55 21.45
N GLN A 324 19.82 -10.82 22.71
CA GLN A 324 19.95 -9.75 23.69
C GLN A 324 20.90 -8.71 23.09
N VAL A 325 20.36 -7.53 22.74
CA VAL A 325 21.08 -6.46 22.05
C VAL A 325 22.24 -5.94 22.91
N HIS A 326 22.20 -6.18 24.23
CA HIS A 326 23.33 -5.95 25.12
C HIS A 326 23.22 -6.64 26.50
N ASN A 327 24.37 -6.93 27.13
CA ASN A 327 24.50 -7.38 28.53
C ASN A 327 24.74 -6.19 29.48
N GLY A 328 23.85 -5.20 29.50
CA GLY A 328 23.96 -3.99 30.33
C GLY A 328 22.64 -3.60 31.01
N ASN A 329 22.73 -3.07 32.23
CA ASN A 329 21.56 -2.60 32.97
C ASN A 329 21.15 -1.20 32.48
N PHE A 330 20.23 -1.14 31.52
CA PHE A 330 19.63 0.11 31.01
C PHE A 330 18.32 0.49 31.71
N GLY A 331 18.02 -0.11 32.87
CA GLY A 331 16.76 0.13 33.57
C GLY A 331 16.55 1.58 34.03
N ASP A 332 17.61 2.38 34.11
CA ASP A 332 17.58 3.80 34.48
C ASP A 332 17.93 4.75 33.32
N PHE A 333 17.89 4.25 32.08
CA PHE A 333 17.96 5.05 30.85
C PHE A 333 16.54 5.30 30.32
N ASP A 334 16.35 6.49 29.76
CA ASP A 334 15.23 6.79 28.87
C ASP A 334 15.44 6.03 27.56
N LYS A 335 14.36 5.55 26.96
CA LYS A 335 14.40 4.61 25.84
C LYS A 335 13.57 5.18 24.71
N HIS A 336 14.17 5.24 23.54
CA HIS A 336 13.62 5.84 22.33
C HIS A 336 13.86 4.94 21.13
N VAL A 337 13.14 5.23 20.07
CA VAL A 337 13.30 4.66 18.73
C VAL A 337 13.41 5.84 17.76
N GLY A 338 14.23 5.72 16.72
CA GLY A 338 14.37 6.72 15.66
C GLY A 338 15.43 6.32 14.65
N ASP A 339 15.40 6.90 13.45
CA ASP A 339 16.33 6.60 12.35
C ASP A 339 17.61 7.43 12.49
N VAL A 340 18.58 6.93 13.27
CA VAL A 340 19.79 7.73 13.58
C VAL A 340 20.88 7.58 12.52
N ASN A 341 20.69 6.74 11.52
CA ASN A 341 21.64 6.51 10.43
C ASN A 341 21.12 6.91 9.04
N GLY A 342 19.84 7.29 8.93
CA GLY A 342 19.14 7.74 7.73
C GLY A 342 18.84 6.64 6.73
N ASP A 343 18.74 5.38 7.16
CA ASP A 343 18.40 4.25 6.30
C ASP A 343 16.89 3.98 6.19
N GLY A 344 16.07 4.79 6.87
CA GLY A 344 14.61 4.67 6.90
C GLY A 344 14.10 3.62 7.87
N LEU A 345 14.97 2.98 8.65
CA LEU A 345 14.61 1.95 9.62
C LEU A 345 14.81 2.44 11.05
N ALA A 346 13.94 1.98 11.94
CA ALA A 346 13.97 2.41 13.33
C ALA A 346 15.15 1.80 14.14
N ASP A 347 16.04 2.67 14.63
CA ASP A 347 17.15 2.32 15.52
C ASP A 347 16.79 2.41 17.00
N ALA A 348 17.50 1.65 17.84
CA ALA A 348 17.32 1.68 19.29
C ALA A 348 18.23 2.71 19.95
N VAL A 349 17.65 3.67 20.69
CA VAL A 349 18.42 4.70 21.39
C VAL A 349 18.10 4.73 22.89
N TRP A 350 19.14 4.64 23.72
CA TRP A 350 19.05 4.82 25.16
C TRP A 350 19.80 6.07 25.58
N THR A 351 19.11 6.96 26.27
CA THR A 351 19.74 8.18 26.77
C THR A 351 19.64 8.28 28.30
N LYS A 352 20.60 8.98 28.89
CA LYS A 352 20.61 9.20 30.33
C LYS A 352 21.24 10.53 30.67
N SER A 353 20.56 11.27 31.53
CA SER A 353 21.08 12.48 32.17
C SER A 353 21.29 12.23 33.67
N ASP A 354 22.55 12.21 34.10
CA ASP A 354 22.89 11.95 35.51
C ASP A 354 24.11 12.72 36.00
N LEU A 355 24.64 12.34 37.16
CA LEU A 355 25.83 12.97 37.74
C LEU A 355 27.10 12.75 36.92
N ASN A 356 27.11 11.80 35.98
CA ASN A 356 28.24 11.46 35.15
C ASN A 356 28.21 12.17 33.79
N GLY A 357 27.04 12.63 33.34
CA GLY A 357 26.92 13.36 32.09
C GLY A 357 25.60 13.14 31.36
N LEU A 358 25.64 13.49 30.08
CA LEU A 358 24.70 13.02 29.07
C LEU A 358 25.34 11.81 28.39
N GLN A 359 24.65 10.67 28.46
CA GLN A 359 25.12 9.39 27.94
C GLN A 359 24.12 8.91 26.90
N ILE A 360 24.65 8.35 25.81
CA ILE A 360 23.87 7.74 24.75
C ILE A 360 24.44 6.35 24.52
N PHE A 361 23.54 5.39 24.36
CA PHE A 361 23.83 4.11 23.73
C PHE A 361 22.88 3.96 22.56
N THR A 362 23.38 3.41 21.48
CA THR A 362 22.64 3.23 20.24
C THR A 362 22.90 1.84 19.73
N SER A 363 21.86 1.23 19.17
CA SER A 363 21.98 -0.01 18.44
C SER A 363 21.28 0.13 17.11
N ILE A 364 22.05 -0.04 16.04
CA ILE A 364 21.54 0.10 14.68
C ILE A 364 20.67 -1.12 14.32
N GLY A 365 19.52 -0.88 13.71
CA GLY A 365 18.64 -1.89 13.13
C GLY A 365 19.25 -2.56 11.91
N ASN A 366 18.90 -3.81 11.63
CA ASN A 366 19.33 -4.52 10.43
C ASN A 366 18.21 -4.67 9.39
N GLY A 367 17.03 -4.10 9.63
CA GLY A 367 15.84 -4.24 8.76
C GLY A 367 15.17 -5.61 8.78
N ASP A 368 15.59 -6.53 9.65
CA ASP A 368 14.99 -7.87 9.81
C ASP A 368 14.42 -8.10 11.22
N GLY A 369 14.15 -6.99 11.94
CA GLY A 369 13.78 -6.99 13.36
C GLY A 369 14.93 -7.32 14.32
N THR A 370 16.16 -7.50 13.83
CA THR A 370 17.36 -7.65 14.65
C THR A 370 18.19 -6.36 14.71
N TYR A 371 19.04 -6.27 15.74
CA TYR A 371 19.87 -5.10 16.00
C TYR A 371 21.35 -5.49 16.15
N GLN A 372 22.24 -4.56 15.82
CA GLN A 372 23.69 -4.70 16.01
C GLN A 372 24.06 -4.70 17.52
N ASP A 373 25.35 -4.78 17.83
CA ASP A 373 25.79 -4.59 19.23
C ASP A 373 25.65 -3.11 19.62
N ALA A 374 25.02 -2.83 20.76
CA ALA A 374 24.89 -1.45 21.23
C ALA A 374 26.25 -0.78 21.48
N VAL A 375 26.46 0.38 20.87
CA VAL A 375 27.63 1.24 21.03
C VAL A 375 27.22 2.48 21.81
N GLY A 376 28.05 2.96 22.74
CA GLY A 376 27.70 4.12 23.54
C GLY A 376 28.87 5.02 23.89
N ASN A 377 28.55 6.29 24.10
CA ASN A 377 29.49 7.34 24.47
C ASN A 377 28.86 8.36 25.43
N VAL A 378 29.74 9.12 26.09
CA VAL A 378 29.35 10.26 26.93
C VAL A 378 29.50 11.53 26.10
N VAL A 379 28.40 12.08 25.61
CA VAL A 379 28.39 13.26 24.73
C VAL A 379 28.61 14.57 25.50
N HIS A 380 28.43 14.56 26.83
CA HIS A 380 28.87 15.67 27.67
C HIS A 380 29.18 15.22 29.09
N THR A 381 30.34 15.63 29.62
CA THR A 381 30.76 15.31 30.99
C THR A 381 30.28 16.34 32.01
N GLY A 382 29.90 15.88 33.21
CA GLY A 382 29.54 16.77 34.33
C GLY A 382 28.20 16.39 34.94
N ALA A 383 27.85 17.01 36.06
CA ALA A 383 26.60 16.67 36.74
C ALA A 383 25.41 17.36 36.05
N PHE A 384 24.52 16.56 35.47
CA PHE A 384 23.24 17.01 34.93
C PHE A 384 22.12 16.78 35.94
N GLY A 385 21.08 17.62 35.84
CA GLY A 385 19.80 17.34 36.46
C GLY A 385 19.01 16.31 35.65
N ASN A 386 17.79 16.02 36.08
CA ASN A 386 16.87 15.15 35.35
C ASN A 386 16.30 15.90 34.12
N PHE A 387 17.08 16.00 33.06
CA PHE A 387 16.60 16.54 31.77
C PHE A 387 15.74 15.47 31.10
N ALA A 388 14.64 15.88 30.49
CA ALA A 388 13.87 15.00 29.62
C ALA A 388 14.59 14.87 28.29
N SER A 389 14.68 13.66 27.77
CA SER A 389 15.30 13.33 26.48
C SER A 389 14.24 13.03 25.41
N HIS A 390 14.53 13.35 24.15
CA HIS A 390 13.74 13.02 22.95
C HIS A 390 14.71 12.77 21.78
N ILE A 391 14.19 12.15 20.72
CA ILE A 391 14.88 11.88 19.45
C ILE A 391 14.07 12.52 18.32
N ASP A 392 14.73 13.27 17.42
CA ASP A 392 14.14 13.92 16.23
C ASP A 392 15.25 14.56 15.36
N ASP A 393 15.03 14.83 14.06
CA ASP A 393 15.98 15.49 13.16
C ASP A 393 16.08 17.00 13.42
N VAL A 394 17.01 17.39 14.30
CA VAL A 394 17.16 18.79 14.74
C VAL A 394 17.69 19.70 13.64
N ASN A 395 18.36 19.14 12.65
CA ASN A 395 19.14 19.90 11.70
C ASN A 395 18.66 19.80 10.25
N GLY A 396 17.73 18.89 9.98
CA GLY A 396 17.17 18.64 8.66
C GLY A 396 18.15 17.87 7.76
N ASP A 397 19.00 17.00 8.32
CA ASP A 397 19.92 16.15 7.54
C ASP A 397 19.41 14.72 7.32
N GLY A 398 18.29 14.36 7.93
CA GLY A 398 17.65 13.06 7.81
C GLY A 398 18.16 12.04 8.82
N PHE A 399 18.97 12.46 9.80
CA PHE A 399 19.40 11.63 10.90
C PHE A 399 18.75 12.12 12.19
N ASP A 400 18.17 11.19 12.92
CA ASP A 400 17.57 11.50 14.21
C ASP A 400 18.64 11.85 15.26
N ASP A 401 18.48 13.03 15.84
CA ASP A 401 19.38 13.61 16.81
C ASP A 401 18.85 13.46 18.24
N THR A 402 19.72 13.64 19.23
CA THR A 402 19.30 13.57 20.64
C THR A 402 19.13 14.96 21.25
N ILE A 403 17.98 15.18 21.89
CA ILE A 403 17.60 16.46 22.50
C ILE A 403 17.33 16.26 23.98
N TRP A 404 18.01 17.00 24.85
CA TRP A 404 17.72 17.05 26.28
C TRP A 404 17.24 18.43 26.68
N SER A 405 16.06 18.53 27.26
CA SER A 405 15.47 19.80 27.64
C SER A 405 14.99 19.82 29.10
N ILE A 406 15.02 21.02 29.69
CA ILE A 406 14.48 21.27 31.04
C ILE A 406 13.88 22.67 31.14
N SER A 407 12.85 22.78 31.97
CA SER A 407 12.26 24.06 32.38
C SER A 407 12.41 24.20 33.89
N ASN A 408 13.12 25.22 34.35
CA ASN A 408 13.33 25.43 35.79
C ASN A 408 13.58 26.90 36.14
N LEU A 409 13.91 27.15 37.41
CA LEU A 409 14.19 28.50 37.92
C LEU A 409 15.42 29.18 37.29
N GLY A 410 16.25 28.41 36.58
CA GLY A 410 17.42 28.85 35.84
C GLY A 410 17.17 29.05 34.33
N GLY A 411 15.96 28.84 33.84
CA GLY A 411 15.62 29.04 32.43
C GLY A 411 14.96 27.86 31.75
N LEU A 412 14.77 28.04 30.44
CA LEU A 412 14.58 26.97 29.48
C LEU A 412 15.98 26.65 28.94
N GLN A 413 16.40 25.39 29.06
CA GLN A 413 17.73 24.94 28.64
C GLN A 413 17.55 23.72 27.75
N VAL A 414 18.32 23.67 26.66
CA VAL A 414 18.32 22.58 25.71
C VAL A 414 19.76 22.18 25.39
N TRP A 415 20.01 20.89 25.33
CA TRP A 415 21.24 20.30 24.83
C TRP A 415 20.90 19.43 23.63
N VAL A 416 21.67 19.54 22.57
CA VAL A 416 21.51 18.72 21.35
C VAL A 416 22.82 17.99 21.10
N SER A 417 22.77 16.70 20.81
CA SER A 417 23.90 15.97 20.26
C SER A 417 23.50 15.40 18.91
N PHE A 418 24.25 15.78 17.89
CA PHE A 418 24.01 15.33 16.53
C PHE A 418 24.43 13.87 16.35
N SER A 419 23.64 13.12 15.58
CA SER A 419 24.08 11.81 15.07
C SER A 419 25.16 12.01 14.01
N ASP A 420 26.15 11.12 14.00
CA ASP A 420 27.19 11.06 12.97
C ASP A 420 26.81 10.07 11.82
N GLY A 421 25.60 9.48 11.87
CA GLY A 421 25.07 8.56 10.86
C GLY A 421 25.61 7.13 10.93
N ASP A 422 26.49 6.82 11.88
CA ASP A 422 27.05 5.47 12.12
C ASP A 422 26.64 4.89 13.49
N GLY A 423 25.59 5.46 14.08
CA GLY A 423 25.12 5.18 15.44
C GLY A 423 25.95 5.85 16.54
N SER A 424 27.00 6.62 16.19
CA SER A 424 27.70 7.47 17.14
C SER A 424 27.17 8.90 17.14
N PHE A 425 27.43 9.61 18.24
CA PHE A 425 26.93 10.97 18.45
C PHE A 425 28.06 11.91 18.84
N GLY A 426 27.97 13.15 18.35
CA GLY A 426 28.91 14.23 18.60
C GLY A 426 28.97 14.71 20.05
N THR A 427 29.65 15.84 20.28
CA THR A 427 29.62 16.51 21.60
C THR A 427 28.35 17.34 21.73
N ALA A 428 27.64 17.23 22.85
CA ALA A 428 26.41 17.97 23.03
C ALA A 428 26.62 19.49 23.06
N ILE A 429 25.84 20.20 22.26
CA ILE A 429 25.78 21.66 22.13
C ILE A 429 24.72 22.17 23.10
N SER A 430 25.06 23.19 23.90
CA SER A 430 24.08 23.81 24.81
C SER A 430 23.50 25.09 24.25
N SER A 431 22.21 25.28 24.55
CA SER A 431 21.53 26.54 24.34
C SER A 431 20.62 26.88 25.52
N GLN A 432 20.34 28.18 25.67
CA GLN A 432 19.42 28.70 26.68
C GLN A 432 18.41 29.63 26.02
N PRO A 433 17.31 29.09 25.45
CA PRO A 433 16.30 29.89 24.77
C PRO A 433 15.68 30.98 25.66
N SER A 434 15.66 30.78 26.98
CA SER A 434 15.22 31.81 27.91
C SER A 434 15.92 31.73 29.26
N ALA A 435 16.34 32.88 29.78
CA ALA A 435 16.88 33.03 31.13
C ALA A 435 15.81 33.38 32.19
N SER A 436 14.54 33.49 31.77
CA SER A 436 13.42 33.73 32.69
C SER A 436 13.22 32.55 33.64
N ARG A 437 12.57 32.79 34.79
CA ARG A 437 12.34 31.73 35.77
C ARG A 437 11.06 30.97 35.42
N PHE A 438 11.19 29.71 35.05
CA PHE A 438 10.06 28.84 34.75
C PHE A 438 9.81 27.86 35.89
N GLY A 439 8.56 27.38 35.98
CA GLY A 439 8.22 26.22 36.79
C GLY A 439 8.38 24.94 35.98
N THR A 440 7.75 23.88 36.46
CA THR A 440 7.47 22.71 35.63
C THR A 440 6.45 23.12 34.58
N PHE A 441 6.87 23.02 33.32
CA PHE A 441 6.06 23.13 32.12
C PHE A 441 6.19 21.78 31.42
N ASP A 442 5.13 21.39 30.73
CA ASP A 442 5.16 20.23 29.84
C ASP A 442 6.00 20.60 28.61
N ARG A 443 6.65 19.61 28.02
CA ARG A 443 7.67 19.77 26.99
C ARG A 443 7.20 19.03 25.78
N LEU A 444 7.22 19.68 24.64
CA LEU A 444 6.88 19.10 23.35
C LEU A 444 7.99 19.44 22.37
N ILE A 445 8.24 18.54 21.44
CA ILE A 445 9.30 18.57 20.44
C ILE A 445 8.62 18.28 19.10
N ALA A 446 8.74 19.19 18.14
CA ALA A 446 8.21 19.04 16.79
C ALA A 446 8.69 20.21 15.91
N ASP A 447 8.63 20.08 14.59
CA ASP A 447 8.77 21.21 13.66
C ASP A 447 7.47 22.03 13.61
N ILE A 448 7.40 23.15 14.35
CA ILE A 448 6.16 23.92 14.49
C ILE A 448 6.00 25.02 13.45
N ASN A 449 6.98 25.20 12.58
CA ASN A 449 6.94 26.22 11.53
C ASN A 449 7.06 25.64 10.11
N GLY A 450 7.28 24.32 9.98
CA GLY A 450 7.39 23.61 8.72
C GLY A 450 8.68 23.92 7.98
N ASP A 451 9.80 24.13 8.70
CA ASP A 451 11.12 24.42 8.12
C ASP A 451 12.09 23.22 8.09
N ASN A 452 11.57 22.03 8.39
CA ASN A 452 12.24 20.73 8.51
C ASN A 452 13.34 20.73 9.56
N LYS A 453 13.12 21.43 10.67
CA LYS A 453 14.01 21.39 11.82
C LYS A 453 13.19 21.28 13.08
N THR A 454 13.67 20.45 13.99
CA THR A 454 13.03 20.35 15.30
C THR A 454 13.03 21.69 16.05
N ASP A 455 11.85 22.07 16.53
CA ASP A 455 11.65 23.14 17.49
C ASP A 455 11.36 22.58 18.89
N VAL A 456 11.47 23.44 19.91
CA VAL A 456 11.14 23.06 21.29
C VAL A 456 10.06 23.97 21.85
N LEU A 457 9.06 23.33 22.46
CA LEU A 457 7.92 23.99 23.09
C LEU A 457 7.83 23.66 24.57
N TRP A 458 7.38 24.66 25.32
CA TRP A 458 7.00 24.50 26.71
C TRP A 458 5.59 25.04 26.92
N THR A 459 4.69 24.17 27.38
CA THR A 459 3.31 24.54 27.66
C THR A 459 2.96 24.38 29.13
N LYS A 460 2.02 25.20 29.60
CA LYS A 460 1.47 25.11 30.93
C LYS A 460 0.00 25.53 30.97
N VAL A 461 -0.80 24.67 31.59
CA VAL A 461 -2.23 24.89 31.86
C VAL A 461 -2.48 25.45 33.28
N GLY A 462 -3.72 25.83 33.59
CA GLY A 462 -4.16 26.33 34.91
C GLY A 462 -4.84 27.70 34.87
N ASN A 463 -4.08 28.78 34.68
CA ASN A 463 -4.66 30.13 34.50
C ASN A 463 -4.49 30.58 33.05
N GLY A 464 -5.13 29.81 32.18
CA GLY A 464 -5.00 29.86 30.74
C GLY A 464 -4.04 28.79 30.26
N ILE A 465 -3.75 28.86 28.97
CA ILE A 465 -2.73 28.03 28.34
C ILE A 465 -1.59 28.97 27.97
N GLN A 466 -0.42 28.74 28.57
CA GLN A 466 0.81 29.49 28.29
C GLN A 466 1.74 28.63 27.46
N VAL A 467 2.12 29.12 26.30
CA VAL A 467 3.02 28.42 25.37
C VAL A 467 4.28 29.25 25.19
N TYR A 468 5.44 28.61 25.25
CA TYR A 468 6.72 29.20 24.89
C TYR A 468 7.34 28.35 23.80
N SER A 469 7.50 28.90 22.60
CA SER A 469 8.17 28.22 21.49
C SER A 469 9.57 28.79 21.27
N ALA A 470 10.53 27.92 20.97
CA ALA A 470 11.87 28.29 20.58
C ALA A 470 12.23 27.58 19.28
N LEU A 471 12.33 28.34 18.19
CA LEU A 471 12.59 27.78 16.87
C LEU A 471 14.05 27.31 16.74
N GLY A 472 14.24 26.13 16.15
CA GLY A 472 15.51 25.53 15.79
C GLY A 472 16.26 26.41 14.79
N LYS A 473 17.59 26.39 14.89
CA LYS A 473 18.44 26.99 13.86
C LYS A 473 19.03 25.95 12.91
N GLY A 474 19.00 24.68 13.31
CA GLY A 474 19.72 23.58 12.67
C GLY A 474 21.21 23.53 13.02
N ASP A 475 21.68 24.30 14.01
CA ASP A 475 23.07 24.26 14.49
C ASP A 475 23.20 23.72 15.93
N GLY A 476 22.14 23.05 16.41
CA GLY A 476 22.02 22.53 17.78
C GLY A 476 21.64 23.61 18.79
N THR A 477 21.38 24.83 18.31
CA THR A 477 20.88 25.95 19.12
C THR A 477 19.53 26.46 18.62
N PHE A 478 18.84 27.18 19.50
CA PHE A 478 17.50 27.69 19.23
C PHE A 478 17.46 29.21 19.32
N HIS A 479 16.45 29.81 18.68
CA HIS A 479 16.10 31.21 18.87
C HIS A 479 15.62 31.49 20.30
N ALA A 480 15.56 32.78 20.66
CA ALA A 480 15.03 33.16 21.97
C ALA A 480 13.54 32.75 22.05
N ALA A 481 13.15 32.13 23.17
CA ALA A 481 11.80 31.62 23.31
C ALA A 481 10.77 32.76 23.30
N THR A 482 9.71 32.60 22.50
CA THR A 482 8.59 33.54 22.39
C THR A 482 7.41 33.01 23.19
N GLY A 483 6.93 33.81 24.14
CA GLY A 483 5.79 33.44 24.99
C GLY A 483 4.46 33.94 24.44
N GLN A 484 3.45 33.07 24.47
CA GLN A 484 2.08 33.32 24.03
C GLN A 484 1.07 32.82 25.08
N VAL A 485 -0.12 33.42 25.09
CA VAL A 485 -1.26 32.95 25.87
C VAL A 485 -2.38 32.63 24.88
N VAL A 486 -2.55 31.35 24.58
CA VAL A 486 -3.49 30.87 23.55
C VAL A 486 -4.89 30.64 24.12
N HIS A 487 -5.03 30.59 25.45
CA HIS A 487 -6.31 30.60 26.13
C HIS A 487 -6.22 31.38 27.44
N SER A 488 -7.29 32.08 27.82
CA SER A 488 -7.31 32.94 29.01
C SER A 488 -8.35 32.49 30.03
N GLY A 489 -8.12 32.80 31.31
CA GLY A 489 -9.02 32.42 32.40
C GLY A 489 -8.70 31.04 33.00
N ASN A 490 -9.51 30.58 33.95
CA ASN A 490 -9.24 29.30 34.61
C ASN A 490 -9.40 28.14 33.61
N PHE A 491 -8.32 27.41 33.37
CA PHE A 491 -8.26 26.25 32.49
C PHE A 491 -7.88 25.05 33.36
N GLY A 492 -8.60 23.94 33.23
CA GLY A 492 -8.37 22.76 34.07
C GLY A 492 -7.00 22.13 33.84
N ASP A 493 -6.73 21.05 34.56
CA ASP A 493 -5.62 20.15 34.22
C ASP A 493 -6.05 19.37 32.96
N PHE A 494 -5.42 19.71 31.84
CA PHE A 494 -5.56 19.08 30.53
C PHE A 494 -4.17 18.55 30.14
N GLU A 495 -4.13 17.41 29.46
CA GLU A 495 -2.92 16.91 28.82
C GLU A 495 -2.65 17.67 27.52
N ALA A 496 -1.40 17.71 27.08
CA ALA A 496 -0.99 18.49 25.91
C ALA A 496 -0.29 17.59 24.91
N HIS A 497 -0.68 17.71 23.64
CA HIS A 497 -0.20 16.92 22.51
C HIS A 497 0.13 17.85 21.33
N THR A 498 0.95 17.33 20.42
CA THR A 498 1.22 17.88 19.09
C THR A 498 0.53 17.02 18.05
N ALA A 499 -0.04 17.63 17.01
CA ALA A 499 -0.78 16.96 15.95
C ALA A 499 -0.99 17.93 14.76
N ASP A 500 -1.20 17.44 13.54
CA ASP A 500 -1.75 18.23 12.43
C ASP A 500 -3.23 17.91 12.25
N VAL A 501 -4.10 18.65 12.95
CA VAL A 501 -5.54 18.33 12.96
C VAL A 501 -6.29 19.02 11.82
N ASN A 502 -5.58 19.74 10.94
CA ASN A 502 -6.19 20.47 9.83
C ASN A 502 -5.56 20.19 8.46
N GLY A 503 -4.50 19.37 8.41
CA GLY A 503 -3.79 18.92 7.22
C GLY A 503 -3.08 20.06 6.49
N ASP A 504 -2.67 21.10 7.21
CA ASP A 504 -1.94 22.24 6.64
C ASP A 504 -0.41 22.10 6.75
N GLY A 505 0.07 20.96 7.26
CA GLY A 505 1.46 20.59 7.43
C GLY A 505 2.16 21.35 8.55
N GLN A 506 1.43 22.07 9.41
CA GLN A 506 1.98 22.74 10.58
C GLN A 506 1.46 22.07 11.85
N VAL A 507 2.34 21.93 12.83
CA VAL A 507 1.96 21.33 14.12
C VAL A 507 1.01 22.26 14.88
N ASP A 508 -0.13 21.69 15.27
CA ASP A 508 -1.11 22.24 16.18
C ASP A 508 -0.84 21.78 17.63
N LEU A 509 -1.35 22.55 18.60
CA LEU A 509 -1.39 22.12 20.00
C LEU A 509 -2.78 21.66 20.37
N VAL A 510 -2.90 20.39 20.74
CA VAL A 510 -4.16 19.77 21.17
C VAL A 510 -4.10 19.53 22.67
N TYR A 511 -5.14 19.95 23.37
CA TYR A 511 -5.28 19.78 24.81
C TYR A 511 -6.49 18.93 25.14
N THR A 512 -6.28 17.78 25.76
CA THR A 512 -7.32 16.79 26.02
C THR A 512 -7.63 16.67 27.50
N LYS A 513 -8.85 16.23 27.80
CA LYS A 513 -9.26 15.90 29.15
C LYS A 513 -10.44 14.95 29.16
N ALA A 514 -10.29 13.84 29.87
CA ALA A 514 -11.40 13.02 30.33
C ALA A 514 -11.76 13.31 31.79
N ASP A 515 -13.02 13.65 32.07
CA ASP A 515 -13.50 13.74 33.46
C ASP A 515 -15.02 13.46 33.58
N LEU A 516 -15.56 13.71 34.78
CA LEU A 516 -16.98 13.52 35.08
C LEU A 516 -17.94 14.43 34.26
N THR A 517 -17.41 15.38 33.50
CA THR A 517 -18.17 16.31 32.66
C THR A 517 -18.09 15.98 31.16
N GLY A 518 -17.18 15.10 30.76
CA GLY A 518 -17.07 14.63 29.38
C GLY A 518 -15.65 14.39 28.91
N LEU A 519 -15.54 14.11 27.61
CA LEU A 519 -14.29 14.15 26.85
C LEU A 519 -14.19 15.51 26.17
N GLN A 520 -13.13 16.25 26.46
CA GLN A 520 -12.94 17.63 26.02
C GLN A 520 -11.63 17.75 25.26
N VAL A 521 -11.67 18.48 24.14
CA VAL A 521 -10.51 18.76 23.31
C VAL A 521 -10.46 20.26 23.03
N TYR A 522 -9.30 20.88 23.23
CA TYR A 522 -9.04 22.27 22.85
C TYR A 522 -7.86 22.31 21.89
N THR A 523 -8.04 22.92 20.74
CA THR A 523 -6.98 23.03 19.72
C THR A 523 -6.56 24.46 19.54
N ALA A 524 -5.25 24.72 19.63
CA ALA A 524 -4.64 25.96 19.20
C ALA A 524 -3.89 25.69 17.89
N LEU A 525 -4.45 26.15 16.78
CA LEU A 525 -3.86 25.91 15.46
C LEU A 525 -2.50 26.59 15.31
N GLY A 526 -1.54 25.87 14.74
CA GLY A 526 -0.21 26.31 14.39
C GLY A 526 -0.20 27.37 13.29
N THR A 527 0.97 27.96 13.09
CA THR A 527 1.23 28.85 11.95
C THR A 527 2.70 28.69 11.55
N SER A 528 3.01 28.95 10.28
CA SER A 528 4.35 28.91 9.68
C SER A 528 5.36 29.90 10.29
N SER A 529 4.93 30.65 11.30
CA SER A 529 5.81 31.49 12.12
C SER A 529 6.21 30.83 13.46
N GLY A 530 5.76 29.60 13.72
CA GLY A 530 5.90 28.92 15.01
C GLY A 530 5.09 29.57 16.14
N SER A 531 3.97 30.20 15.77
CA SER A 531 3.01 30.85 16.67
C SER A 531 1.68 30.11 16.63
N PHE A 532 0.90 30.22 17.70
CA PHE A 532 -0.39 29.53 17.81
C PHE A 532 -1.56 30.50 17.86
N GLN A 533 -2.67 30.10 17.23
CA GLN A 533 -3.94 30.80 17.30
C GLN A 533 -4.58 30.65 18.69
N GLN A 534 -5.68 31.39 18.92
CA GLN A 534 -6.45 31.22 20.15
C GLN A 534 -7.10 29.83 20.16
N ALA A 535 -6.96 29.10 21.28
CA ALA A 535 -7.48 27.75 21.39
C ALA A 535 -9.01 27.71 21.28
N THR A 536 -9.52 26.80 20.44
CA THR A 536 -10.95 26.53 20.25
C THR A 536 -11.31 25.24 20.96
N GLY A 537 -12.34 25.26 21.80
CA GLY A 537 -12.76 24.10 22.61
C GLY A 537 -13.95 23.38 22.03
N THR A 538 -13.86 22.05 21.98
CA THR A 538 -14.91 21.12 21.59
C THR A 538 -15.14 20.11 22.71
N ASN A 539 -16.41 19.89 23.08
CA ASN A 539 -16.77 18.79 23.96
C ASN A 539 -17.29 17.66 23.08
N ILE A 540 -16.46 16.64 22.88
CA ILE A 540 -16.76 15.54 21.95
C ILE A 540 -17.66 14.49 22.58
N SER A 541 -17.76 14.41 23.91
CA SER A 541 -18.69 13.49 24.55
C SER A 541 -19.21 14.02 25.88
N THR A 542 -20.53 14.06 26.04
CA THR A 542 -21.16 14.39 27.33
C THR A 542 -21.40 13.12 28.14
N GLY A 543 -20.70 12.98 29.26
CA GLY A 543 -20.79 11.77 30.09
C GLY A 543 -19.82 11.83 31.25
N ALA A 544 -19.95 10.90 32.20
CA ALA A 544 -18.98 10.79 33.28
C ALA A 544 -17.91 9.77 32.90
N PHE A 545 -16.68 10.24 32.72
CA PHE A 545 -15.50 9.43 32.40
C PHE A 545 -14.55 9.37 33.60
N ASP A 546 -13.76 8.30 33.66
CA ASP A 546 -12.61 8.18 34.57
C ASP A 546 -11.49 9.11 34.09
N ASP A 547 -10.58 9.53 34.96
CA ASP A 547 -9.45 10.43 34.64
C ASP A 547 -8.18 9.66 34.20
N ARG A 548 -8.34 8.39 33.82
CA ARG A 548 -7.25 7.44 33.48
C ARG A 548 -7.23 7.05 32.00
N PHE A 549 -7.81 7.86 31.13
CA PHE A 549 -7.61 7.70 29.70
C PHE A 549 -6.14 8.02 29.38
N GLU A 550 -5.59 7.33 28.38
CA GLU A 550 -4.42 7.83 27.66
C GLU A 550 -4.94 8.33 26.32
N GLU A 551 -4.49 9.53 25.96
CA GLU A 551 -4.89 10.22 24.75
C GLU A 551 -3.79 10.15 23.70
N VAL A 552 -4.18 9.77 22.48
CA VAL A 552 -3.29 9.69 21.32
C VAL A 552 -3.88 10.54 20.19
N MET A 553 -3.01 11.16 19.41
CA MET A 553 -3.35 11.91 18.21
C MET A 553 -2.80 11.12 17.03
N SER A 554 -3.67 10.66 16.12
CA SER A 554 -3.26 9.97 14.90
C SER A 554 -4.44 9.84 13.93
N ASP A 555 -4.20 9.52 12.66
CA ASP A 555 -5.22 9.50 11.61
C ASP A 555 -5.89 8.12 11.52
N VAL A 556 -7.00 7.95 12.22
CA VAL A 556 -7.72 6.67 12.24
C VAL A 556 -8.72 6.55 11.09
N ASN A 557 -8.78 7.53 10.18
CA ASN A 557 -9.75 7.59 9.10
C ASN A 557 -9.15 7.80 7.69
N GLY A 558 -7.84 8.03 7.61
CA GLY A 558 -7.06 8.18 6.39
C GLY A 558 -7.36 9.47 5.61
N ASP A 559 -7.93 10.49 6.25
CA ASP A 559 -8.25 11.78 5.62
C ASP A 559 -7.09 12.79 5.66
N GLY A 560 -5.99 12.44 6.32
CA GLY A 560 -4.79 13.24 6.49
C GLY A 560 -4.88 14.24 7.64
N PHE A 561 -5.88 14.14 8.52
CA PHE A 561 -6.00 14.93 9.73
C PHE A 561 -5.87 14.05 10.98
N ASP A 562 -5.04 14.47 11.93
CA ASP A 562 -4.93 13.76 13.19
C ASP A 562 -6.23 13.84 14.00
N ASP A 563 -6.73 12.68 14.44
CA ASP A 563 -7.92 12.51 15.24
C ASP A 563 -7.61 12.46 16.74
N ALA A 564 -8.59 12.78 17.60
CA ALA A 564 -8.42 12.70 19.05
C ALA A 564 -8.93 11.37 19.59
N ILE A 565 -8.02 10.49 19.99
CA ILE A 565 -8.29 9.12 20.43
C ILE A 565 -8.14 9.01 21.94
N PHE A 566 -9.21 8.61 22.64
CA PHE A 566 -9.22 8.40 24.08
C PHE A 566 -9.28 6.90 24.37
N MET A 567 -8.17 6.33 24.85
CA MET A 567 -8.06 4.91 25.14
C MET A 567 -8.03 4.62 26.64
N HIS A 568 -8.76 3.59 27.07
CA HIS A 568 -8.81 3.19 28.47
C HIS A 568 -8.91 1.68 28.64
N SER A 569 -8.34 1.16 29.72
CA SER A 569 -8.38 -0.25 30.08
C SER A 569 -8.71 -0.40 31.56
N ASN A 570 -9.83 -1.05 31.87
CA ASN A 570 -10.26 -1.26 33.26
C ASN A 570 -11.05 -2.57 33.42
N GLY A 571 -11.65 -2.79 34.59
CA GLY A 571 -12.49 -3.97 34.86
C GLY A 571 -13.68 -4.19 33.90
N ASN A 572 -14.02 -3.21 33.07
CA ASN A 572 -15.05 -3.29 32.03
C ASN A 572 -14.46 -3.57 30.63
N GLY A 573 -13.16 -3.84 30.50
CA GLY A 573 -12.48 -4.14 29.24
C GLY A 573 -11.67 -2.98 28.68
N PHE A 574 -11.45 -3.01 27.36
CA PHE A 574 -10.76 -1.98 26.59
C PHE A 574 -11.79 -1.05 25.95
N GLN A 575 -11.53 0.24 25.98
CA GLN A 575 -12.45 1.27 25.53
C GLN A 575 -11.70 2.25 24.66
N VAL A 576 -12.27 2.57 23.50
CA VAL A 576 -11.78 3.64 22.62
C VAL A 576 -12.93 4.58 22.32
N TYR A 577 -12.65 5.88 22.42
CA TYR A 577 -13.55 6.93 21.96
C TYR A 577 -12.77 7.84 21.02
N VAL A 578 -13.27 8.04 19.81
CA VAL A 578 -12.61 8.87 18.80
C VAL A 578 -13.47 10.07 18.49
N GLY A 579 -12.89 11.26 18.66
CA GLY A 579 -13.38 12.46 18.01
C GLY A 579 -12.64 12.64 16.70
N LEU A 580 -13.31 12.40 15.56
CA LEU A 580 -12.74 12.67 14.24
C LEU A 580 -12.54 14.16 14.03
N SER A 581 -11.42 14.59 13.47
CA SER A 581 -11.16 15.98 13.13
C SER A 581 -12.10 16.44 12.01
N ASN A 582 -12.49 17.72 12.04
CA ASN A 582 -13.24 18.35 10.94
C ASN A 582 -12.34 19.19 10.02
N GLY A 583 -11.01 19.15 10.22
CA GLY A 583 -10.05 19.94 9.45
C GLY A 583 -10.06 21.45 9.76
N ASP A 584 -10.75 21.88 10.83
CA ASP A 584 -10.87 23.29 11.22
C ASP A 584 -10.46 23.56 12.68
N GLY A 585 -9.77 22.59 13.30
CA GLY A 585 -9.42 22.60 14.72
C GLY A 585 -10.57 22.24 15.66
N THR A 586 -11.70 21.74 15.13
CA THR A 586 -12.79 21.17 15.93
C THR A 586 -12.99 19.70 15.60
N PHE A 587 -13.63 18.96 16.53
CA PHE A 587 -13.80 17.50 16.43
C PHE A 587 -15.27 17.10 16.42
N ALA A 588 -15.60 16.02 15.73
CA ALA A 588 -16.91 15.39 15.74
C ALA A 588 -17.26 14.88 17.15
N GLN A 589 -18.55 14.59 17.37
CA GLN A 589 -18.93 13.89 18.61
C GLN A 589 -18.29 12.51 18.62
N ALA A 590 -17.74 12.14 19.77
CA ALA A 590 -16.98 10.93 19.92
C ALA A 590 -17.85 9.71 19.61
N GLN A 591 -17.40 8.90 18.68
CA GLN A 591 -17.94 7.56 18.48
C GLN A 591 -17.17 6.62 19.42
N GLY A 592 -17.91 5.85 20.22
CA GLY A 592 -17.31 4.97 21.22
C GLY A 592 -17.56 3.53 20.86
N THR A 593 -16.50 2.77 20.63
CA THR A 593 -16.56 1.30 20.62
C THR A 593 -15.99 0.77 21.92
N VAL A 594 -16.81 0.03 22.66
CA VAL A 594 -16.34 -0.76 23.81
C VAL A 594 -15.97 -2.12 23.27
N THR A 595 -14.70 -2.47 23.41
CA THR A 595 -14.16 -3.66 22.79
C THR A 595 -13.81 -4.68 23.86
N LEU A 596 -14.58 -5.78 23.91
CA LEU A 596 -14.52 -6.75 25.01
C LEU A 596 -13.85 -8.05 24.56
N PRO A 597 -12.65 -8.39 25.05
CA PRO A 597 -12.32 -9.79 25.25
C PRO A 597 -13.00 -10.26 26.54
N GLU A 598 -13.73 -11.38 26.47
CA GLU A 598 -14.17 -12.06 27.69
C GLU A 598 -12.93 -12.43 28.54
N ASN A 599 -12.83 -11.81 29.72
CA ASN A 599 -12.38 -12.49 30.95
C ASN A 599 -10.86 -12.79 31.09
N THR A 600 -9.98 -11.78 31.21
CA THR A 600 -8.60 -11.99 31.70
C THR A 600 -8.00 -10.83 32.54
N GLY A 601 -8.17 -10.87 33.87
CA GLY A 601 -7.22 -10.20 34.80
C GLY A 601 -7.38 -8.69 35.03
N SER A 602 -6.32 -8.07 35.56
CA SER A 602 -6.26 -6.64 35.92
C SER A 602 -5.73 -5.83 34.74
N TRP A 603 -6.58 -4.97 34.18
CA TRP A 603 -6.36 -4.28 32.91
C TRP A 603 -5.70 -2.90 33.03
N ASP A 604 -5.50 -2.41 34.25
CA ASP A 604 -5.03 -1.05 34.53
C ASP A 604 -3.55 -0.79 34.14
N ASN A 605 -2.80 -1.83 33.71
CA ASN A 605 -1.36 -1.73 33.41
C ASN A 605 -1.04 -1.74 31.90
N TYR A 606 -2.03 -1.76 31.01
CA TYR A 606 -1.72 -1.78 29.58
C TYR A 606 -1.28 -0.39 29.10
N GLN A 607 -0.14 -0.31 28.40
CA GLN A 607 0.24 0.87 27.59
C GLN A 607 -0.60 0.91 26.32
N LYS A 608 -0.83 2.09 25.77
CA LYS A 608 -1.77 2.31 24.67
C LYS A 608 -1.06 3.06 23.54
N LEU A 609 -1.20 2.56 22.32
CA LEU A 609 -0.57 3.10 21.12
C LEU A 609 -1.60 3.16 19.99
N SER A 610 -1.30 3.98 18.99
CA SER A 610 -2.02 4.08 17.72
C SER A 610 -1.00 4.03 16.59
N ALA A 611 -1.23 3.20 15.58
CA ALA A 611 -0.36 2.99 14.41
C ALA A 611 -1.05 2.05 13.42
N ASP A 612 -0.64 2.03 12.15
CA ASP A 612 -1.21 1.17 11.13
C ASP A 612 -0.54 -0.22 11.15
N PHE A 613 -1.14 -1.16 11.89
CA PHE A 613 -0.59 -2.50 12.05
C PHE A 613 -1.03 -3.46 10.94
N ASN A 614 -1.83 -3.03 9.97
CA ASN A 614 -2.36 -3.88 8.91
C ASN A 614 -2.13 -3.32 7.48
N ALA A 615 -1.48 -2.15 7.37
CA ALA A 615 -1.25 -1.38 6.15
C ALA A 615 -2.53 -1.01 5.37
N ASP A 616 -3.66 -0.76 6.06
CA ASP A 616 -4.91 -0.30 5.45
C ASP A 616 -5.04 1.23 5.35
N GLY A 617 -4.04 1.95 5.86
CA GLY A 617 -3.97 3.41 5.89
C GLY A 617 -4.77 4.05 7.03
N PHE A 618 -5.27 3.27 7.99
CA PHE A 618 -5.94 3.75 9.18
C PHE A 618 -5.19 3.30 10.44
N ASP A 619 -4.91 4.24 11.32
CA ASP A 619 -4.23 3.88 12.56
C ASP A 619 -5.15 3.06 13.49
N ASP A 620 -4.62 1.94 13.98
CA ASP A 620 -5.29 0.99 14.85
C ASP A 620 -4.98 1.21 16.33
N ALA A 621 -5.89 0.83 17.22
CA ALA A 621 -5.68 0.94 18.66
C ALA A 621 -5.04 -0.33 19.24
N VAL A 622 -3.91 -0.17 19.93
CA VAL A 622 -3.16 -1.28 20.54
C VAL A 622 -3.00 -1.09 22.05
N TRP A 623 -3.23 -2.17 22.80
CA TRP A 623 -2.94 -2.27 24.23
C TRP A 623 -1.85 -3.30 24.50
N MET A 624 -0.84 -2.90 25.25
CA MET A 624 0.31 -3.73 25.60
C MET A 624 0.50 -3.93 27.09
N GLY A 625 0.50 -5.19 27.54
CA GLY A 625 0.58 -5.55 28.96
C GLY A 625 1.60 -6.64 29.26
N ALA A 626 2.49 -6.38 30.22
CA ALA A 626 3.39 -7.40 30.78
C ALA A 626 2.88 -7.94 32.10
N PHE A 627 2.91 -9.28 32.21
CA PHE A 627 2.55 -10.02 33.41
C PHE A 627 3.58 -11.14 33.65
N SER A 628 3.63 -11.71 34.86
CA SER A 628 4.47 -12.91 35.10
C SER A 628 4.14 -14.09 34.19
N SER A 629 2.93 -14.12 33.63
CA SER A 629 2.53 -15.17 32.70
C SER A 629 3.00 -14.93 31.26
N GLY A 630 3.57 -13.76 30.98
CA GLY A 630 4.02 -13.39 29.66
C GLY A 630 3.72 -11.95 29.28
N LEU A 631 4.12 -11.64 28.06
CA LEU A 631 3.78 -10.41 27.35
C LEU A 631 2.49 -10.63 26.54
N TYR A 632 1.56 -9.68 26.59
CA TYR A 632 0.26 -9.76 25.92
C TYR A 632 -0.01 -8.48 25.14
N ARG A 633 -0.58 -8.65 23.95
CA ARG A 633 -1.18 -7.56 23.18
C ARG A 633 -2.68 -7.75 23.04
N VAL A 634 -3.35 -6.64 22.82
CA VAL A 634 -4.72 -6.57 22.34
C VAL A 634 -4.76 -5.51 21.26
N ILE A 635 -5.27 -5.83 20.08
CA ILE A 635 -5.38 -4.91 18.95
C ILE A 635 -6.85 -4.78 18.58
N ALA A 636 -7.30 -3.57 18.30
CA ALA A 636 -8.58 -3.29 17.68
C ALA A 636 -8.31 -2.48 16.41
N PHE A 637 -8.71 -3.03 15.27
CA PHE A 637 -8.45 -2.44 13.95
C PHE A 637 -9.44 -1.31 13.66
N SER A 638 -8.98 -0.19 13.10
CA SER A 638 -9.85 0.93 12.77
C SER A 638 -10.79 0.60 11.60
N HIS A 639 -11.98 1.18 11.63
CA HIS A 639 -12.97 1.08 10.55
C HIS A 639 -13.01 2.30 9.62
N GLY A 640 -12.11 3.25 9.82
CA GLY A 640 -12.06 4.49 9.05
C GLY A 640 -13.23 5.45 9.31
N ASP A 641 -14.15 5.11 10.24
CA ASP A 641 -15.32 5.93 10.57
C ASP A 641 -15.36 6.37 12.04
N GLY A 642 -14.23 6.21 12.74
CA GLY A 642 -14.07 6.46 14.17
C GLY A 642 -14.57 5.33 15.07
N THR A 643 -14.91 4.17 14.50
CA THR A 643 -15.18 2.93 15.23
C THR A 643 -14.09 1.88 14.98
N PHE A 644 -14.00 0.88 15.85
CA PHE A 644 -12.97 -0.18 15.79
C PHE A 644 -13.58 -1.57 15.83
N SER A 645 -12.81 -2.56 15.36
CA SER A 645 -13.13 -3.98 15.39
C SER A 645 -13.31 -4.50 16.82
N GLU A 646 -13.80 -5.74 16.95
CA GLU A 646 -13.61 -6.47 18.21
C GLU A 646 -12.11 -6.67 18.48
N ALA A 647 -11.73 -6.61 19.76
CA ALA A 647 -10.36 -6.49 20.22
C ALA A 647 -9.80 -7.90 20.28
N VAL A 648 -8.79 -8.15 19.46
CA VAL A 648 -8.16 -9.47 19.35
C VAL A 648 -6.95 -9.50 20.27
N GLY A 649 -7.03 -10.35 21.30
CA GLY A 649 -5.95 -10.53 22.27
C GLY A 649 -5.07 -11.75 21.96
N GLY A 650 -3.79 -11.65 22.28
CA GLY A 650 -2.85 -12.78 22.16
C GLY A 650 -1.60 -12.63 23.03
N SER A 651 -1.05 -13.76 23.48
CA SER A 651 0.29 -13.78 24.11
C SER A 651 1.36 -13.55 23.05
N VAL A 652 2.26 -12.59 23.29
CA VAL A 652 3.46 -12.33 22.47
C VAL A 652 4.60 -13.24 22.90
N SER A 653 4.77 -13.44 24.21
CA SER A 653 5.84 -14.27 24.77
C SER A 653 5.41 -14.90 26.09
N GLN A 654 5.78 -16.17 26.34
CA GLN A 654 5.48 -16.88 27.59
C GLN A 654 6.63 -16.82 28.62
N ALA A 655 7.64 -15.97 28.41
CA ALA A 655 8.74 -15.82 29.36
C ALA A 655 8.27 -15.22 30.70
N GLU A 656 8.93 -15.59 31.81
CA GLU A 656 8.66 -14.98 33.13
C GLU A 656 9.17 -13.53 33.14
N TYR A 657 8.30 -12.56 32.85
CA TYR A 657 8.61 -11.13 33.02
C TYR A 657 8.29 -10.68 34.46
N ASP A 658 9.22 -9.98 35.11
CA ASP A 658 8.99 -9.44 36.47
C ASP A 658 7.95 -8.32 36.41
N HIS A 659 6.88 -8.46 37.21
CA HIS A 659 5.72 -7.54 37.36
C HIS A 659 6.06 -6.08 37.74
N THR A 660 7.35 -5.75 37.89
CA THR A 660 7.82 -4.46 38.41
C THR A 660 8.51 -3.59 37.35
N ILE A 661 8.53 -4.01 36.09
CA ILE A 661 9.34 -3.40 35.04
C ILE A 661 8.51 -2.36 34.28
N TYR A 662 8.95 -1.10 34.30
CA TYR A 662 8.52 -0.07 33.34
C TYR A 662 9.05 -0.47 31.94
N TYR A 663 8.15 -0.55 30.98
CA TYR A 663 8.46 -0.79 29.58
C TYR A 663 8.15 0.48 28.79
N ALA A 664 8.95 0.76 27.76
CA ALA A 664 8.57 1.71 26.72
C ALA A 664 8.06 0.88 25.55
N THR A 665 6.89 1.24 25.04
CA THR A 665 6.33 0.70 23.81
C THR A 665 6.33 1.79 22.75
N HIS A 666 6.81 1.46 21.57
CA HIS A 666 6.69 2.29 20.37
C HIS A 666 6.01 1.45 19.28
N ALA A 667 5.45 2.13 18.30
CA ALA A 667 5.02 1.56 17.05
C ALA A 667 5.78 2.29 15.95
N ASP A 668 6.44 1.54 15.08
CA ASP A 668 7.22 2.07 13.95
C ASP A 668 7.57 0.92 13.00
N ASP A 669 7.81 1.19 11.73
CA ASP A 669 8.24 0.18 10.76
C ASP A 669 9.74 -0.14 10.96
N VAL A 670 10.04 -1.18 11.74
CA VAL A 670 11.43 -1.57 12.02
C VAL A 670 12.04 -2.48 10.95
N ASN A 671 11.21 -2.97 10.02
CA ASN A 671 11.60 -4.02 9.10
C ASN A 671 11.47 -3.59 7.61
N GLY A 672 10.94 -2.40 7.37
CA GLY A 672 10.80 -1.79 6.05
C GLY A 672 9.64 -2.36 5.24
N ASP A 673 8.69 -3.07 5.84
CA ASP A 673 7.53 -3.66 5.15
C ASP A 673 6.32 -2.72 5.05
N SER A 674 6.47 -1.47 5.49
CA SER A 674 5.43 -0.44 5.56
C SER A 674 4.25 -0.81 6.48
N ILE A 675 4.47 -1.75 7.40
CA ILE A 675 3.54 -2.11 8.47
C ILE A 675 4.18 -1.70 9.79
N ASP A 676 3.44 -0.97 10.62
CA ASP A 676 3.99 -0.57 11.92
C ASP A 676 4.24 -1.80 12.79
N ASP A 677 5.44 -1.89 13.35
CA ASP A 677 5.85 -2.95 14.24
C ASP A 677 5.75 -2.54 15.70
N LEU A 678 5.45 -3.52 16.54
CA LEU A 678 5.44 -3.28 17.96
C LEU A 678 6.83 -3.43 18.59
N ILE A 679 7.31 -2.32 19.14
CA ILE A 679 8.61 -2.25 19.81
C ILE A 679 8.41 -2.25 21.31
N TRP A 680 9.16 -3.08 22.04
CA TRP A 680 9.09 -3.17 23.50
C TRP A 680 10.47 -3.15 24.14
N SER A 681 10.63 -2.52 25.31
CA SER A 681 11.85 -2.63 26.13
C SER A 681 11.62 -3.13 27.56
N THR A 682 12.55 -3.91 28.11
CA THR A 682 12.57 -4.25 29.54
C THR A 682 13.78 -3.63 30.24
N ASN A 683 13.66 -3.41 31.55
CA ASN A 683 14.74 -2.81 32.36
C ASN A 683 15.92 -3.75 32.64
N VAL A 684 15.76 -5.06 32.44
CA VAL A 684 16.74 -6.08 32.87
C VAL A 684 17.50 -6.69 31.70
N ASP A 685 16.89 -6.75 30.51
CA ASP A 685 17.40 -7.54 29.37
C ASP A 685 17.56 -6.75 28.04
N GLY A 686 17.38 -5.43 28.05
CA GLY A 686 17.53 -4.56 26.87
C GLY A 686 16.23 -4.29 26.11
N LEU A 687 16.35 -3.72 24.90
CA LEU A 687 15.24 -3.55 23.94
C LEU A 687 14.97 -4.92 23.30
N HIS A 688 13.70 -5.30 23.24
CA HIS A 688 13.21 -6.51 22.59
C HIS A 688 12.18 -6.09 21.55
N VAL A 689 12.59 -6.09 20.28
CA VAL A 689 11.68 -5.79 19.20
C VAL A 689 10.92 -7.05 18.82
N TYR A 690 9.61 -6.92 18.72
CA TYR A 690 8.71 -7.97 18.25
C TYR A 690 8.05 -7.42 16.99
N SER A 691 8.68 -7.65 15.85
CA SER A 691 8.09 -7.35 14.56
C SER A 691 6.86 -8.24 14.35
N THR A 692 5.68 -7.65 14.27
CA THR A 692 4.43 -8.31 13.88
C THR A 692 3.52 -7.19 13.37
N ILE A 693 3.20 -7.11 12.08
CA ILE A 693 2.37 -8.10 11.37
C ILE A 693 2.87 -8.32 9.93
N THR A 694 3.79 -9.27 9.69
CA THR A 694 3.88 -9.84 8.34
C THR A 694 2.60 -10.64 8.08
N GLN A 695 1.70 -10.16 7.20
CA GLN A 695 1.22 -11.10 6.19
C GLN A 695 2.49 -11.63 5.52
N GLU A 696 2.66 -12.94 5.34
CA GLU A 696 3.89 -13.50 4.74
C GLU A 696 4.22 -12.81 3.38
N ILE A 697 5.03 -11.74 3.37
CA ILE A 697 5.50 -11.06 2.16
C ILE A 697 6.99 -10.70 2.34
N TYR A 698 7.85 -11.72 2.34
CA TYR A 698 9.26 -11.51 1.97
C TYR A 698 9.46 -12.05 0.55
N ASN A 699 9.65 -11.17 -0.44
CA ASN A 699 10.37 -11.54 -1.66
C ASN A 699 11.85 -11.20 -1.48
N THR A 700 12.75 -12.05 -1.98
CA THR A 700 14.21 -11.92 -1.83
C THR A 700 14.90 -11.94 -3.21
N GLU A 701 14.18 -11.54 -4.26
CA GLU A 701 14.63 -11.57 -5.64
C GLU A 701 15.03 -10.16 -6.13
N ALA A 702 15.96 -10.09 -7.09
CA ALA A 702 16.47 -8.82 -7.64
C ALA A 702 15.53 -8.29 -8.73
N ASP A 703 15.15 -7.03 -8.63
CA ASP A 703 14.15 -6.40 -9.48
C ASP A 703 14.76 -5.43 -10.51
N THR A 704 14.01 -5.15 -11.58
CA THR A 704 14.44 -4.23 -12.64
C THR A 704 13.35 -3.22 -12.94
N PHE A 705 13.59 -1.97 -12.56
CA PHE A 705 12.67 -0.84 -12.69
C PHE A 705 12.87 -0.15 -14.03
N VAL A 706 11.83 -0.10 -14.86
CA VAL A 706 11.99 0.35 -16.25
C VAL A 706 11.25 1.65 -16.51
N PHE A 707 12.00 2.65 -16.96
CA PHE A 707 11.49 3.95 -17.33
C PHE A 707 11.50 4.14 -18.85
N ASN A 708 10.31 4.36 -19.41
CA ASN A 708 10.12 4.62 -20.83
C ASN A 708 9.91 6.12 -21.08
N GLY A 709 10.63 6.70 -22.05
CA GLY A 709 10.47 8.12 -22.41
C GLY A 709 9.05 8.45 -22.91
N GLY A 710 8.55 9.65 -22.58
CA GLY A 710 7.19 10.12 -22.90
C GLY A 710 6.12 9.85 -21.84
N GLN A 711 6.50 9.31 -20.68
CA GLN A 711 5.63 8.98 -19.55
C GLN A 711 5.41 10.14 -18.57
N GLY A 712 6.11 11.28 -18.71
CA GLY A 712 6.00 12.39 -17.76
C GLY A 712 6.73 12.10 -16.44
N GLU A 713 6.11 12.47 -15.33
CA GLU A 713 6.62 12.22 -13.97
C GLU A 713 6.15 10.84 -13.48
N GLN A 714 7.08 9.98 -13.03
CA GLN A 714 6.77 8.70 -12.40
C GLN A 714 7.53 8.50 -11.09
N SER A 715 7.00 7.62 -10.23
CA SER A 715 7.60 7.25 -8.95
C SER A 715 7.66 5.73 -8.80
N PHE A 716 8.79 5.21 -8.31
CA PHE A 716 8.95 3.80 -7.95
C PHE A 716 9.28 3.65 -6.45
N PHE A 717 8.78 2.57 -5.84
CA PHE A 717 8.96 2.18 -4.44
C PHE A 717 9.63 0.80 -4.38
N GLY A 718 10.32 0.49 -3.28
CA GLY A 718 10.97 -0.81 -3.07
C GLY A 718 12.18 -1.05 -3.97
N TYR A 719 13.00 -0.01 -4.18
CA TYR A 719 14.28 -0.14 -4.91
C TYR A 719 15.42 -0.43 -3.92
N GLU A 720 16.09 -1.57 -4.07
CA GLU A 720 17.24 -1.99 -3.28
C GLU A 720 18.58 -1.65 -3.96
N ASP A 721 19.33 -0.72 -3.36
CA ASP A 721 20.63 -0.26 -3.85
C ASP A 721 21.66 -1.41 -3.96
N GLY A 722 22.25 -1.58 -5.15
CA GLY A 722 23.19 -2.65 -5.46
C GLY A 722 22.60 -4.05 -5.66
N LEU A 723 21.27 -4.22 -5.54
CA LEU A 723 20.55 -5.44 -5.91
C LEU A 723 19.71 -5.24 -7.18
N ASP A 724 19.02 -4.10 -7.26
CA ASP A 724 18.10 -3.78 -8.34
C ASP A 724 18.75 -3.01 -9.47
N THR A 725 18.04 -2.87 -10.59
CA THR A 725 18.56 -2.19 -11.78
C THR A 725 17.53 -1.24 -12.39
N ILE A 726 17.94 -0.02 -12.76
CA ILE A 726 17.07 0.94 -13.44
C ILE A 726 17.35 0.91 -14.94
N ALA A 727 16.39 0.50 -15.74
CA ALA A 727 16.55 0.45 -17.19
C ALA A 727 15.84 1.61 -17.89
N PHE A 728 16.55 2.28 -18.80
CA PHE A 728 15.95 3.28 -19.70
C PHE A 728 15.76 2.68 -21.09
N SER A 729 14.61 2.93 -21.71
CA SER A 729 14.37 2.54 -23.11
C SER A 729 14.64 3.69 -24.09
N GLY A 730 15.19 3.35 -25.25
CA GLY A 730 15.42 4.29 -26.37
C GLY A 730 16.82 4.91 -26.37
N ASP A 731 17.01 5.99 -27.12
CA ASP A 731 18.32 6.66 -27.29
C ASP A 731 18.72 7.52 -26.06
N VAL A 732 18.54 7.02 -24.82
CA VAL A 732 18.95 7.69 -23.58
C VAL A 732 20.30 7.14 -23.14
N THR A 733 21.25 8.02 -22.82
CA THR A 733 22.56 7.64 -22.28
C THR A 733 22.78 8.26 -20.91
N TRP A 734 23.72 7.72 -20.13
CA TRP A 734 24.12 8.30 -18.84
C TRP A 734 24.40 9.81 -18.90
N GLY A 735 24.97 10.29 -20.02
CA GLY A 735 25.26 11.71 -20.22
C GLY A 735 24.05 12.61 -20.45
N ASP A 736 22.87 12.02 -20.70
CA ASP A 736 21.60 12.72 -20.86
C ASP A 736 20.85 12.85 -19.53
N LEU A 737 21.24 12.11 -18.49
CA LEU A 737 20.57 12.12 -17.19
C LEU A 737 21.13 13.22 -16.28
N THR A 738 20.22 13.90 -15.60
CA THR A 738 20.55 14.79 -14.48
C THR A 738 19.93 14.21 -13.22
N LEU A 739 20.76 13.72 -12.30
CA LEU A 739 20.29 13.25 -11.01
C LEU A 739 20.23 14.41 -10.02
N THR A 740 19.06 14.57 -9.41
CA THR A 740 18.82 15.51 -8.32
C THR A 740 18.41 14.69 -7.10
N HIS A 741 19.28 14.65 -6.10
CA HIS A 741 19.00 13.95 -4.85
C HIS A 741 18.24 14.87 -3.90
N SER A 742 17.20 14.32 -3.27
CA SER A 742 16.53 14.84 -2.08
C SER A 742 16.67 13.81 -0.96
N GLN A 743 16.39 14.18 0.30
CA GLN A 743 16.60 13.29 1.46
C GLN A 743 15.99 11.89 1.27
N ASN A 744 14.75 11.82 0.75
CA ASN A 744 14.02 10.55 0.65
C ASN A 744 13.82 10.09 -0.79
N ASN A 745 14.38 10.79 -1.77
CA ASN A 745 14.15 10.44 -3.17
C ASN A 745 15.33 10.81 -4.07
N VAL A 746 15.54 10.01 -5.11
CA VAL A 746 16.41 10.38 -6.25
C VAL A 746 15.54 10.70 -7.45
N ARG A 747 15.56 11.97 -7.87
CA ARG A 747 14.93 12.40 -9.12
C ARG A 747 15.93 12.32 -10.26
N ILE A 748 15.55 11.67 -11.36
CA ILE A 748 16.33 11.52 -12.57
C ILE A 748 15.60 12.25 -13.70
N ASP A 749 16.10 13.43 -14.07
CA ASP A 749 15.56 14.19 -15.20
C ASP A 749 16.28 13.80 -16.49
N ILE A 750 15.53 13.57 -17.57
CA ILE A 750 16.09 13.23 -18.88
C ILE A 750 16.29 14.50 -19.71
N GLY A 751 17.55 14.81 -20.01
CA GLY A 751 17.97 15.99 -20.75
C GLY A 751 17.36 16.07 -22.14
N GLY A 752 16.60 17.14 -22.40
CA GLY A 752 15.95 17.37 -23.69
C GLY A 752 14.51 16.85 -23.80
N THR A 753 13.96 16.27 -22.72
CA THR A 753 12.53 15.92 -22.61
C THR A 753 11.87 16.65 -21.42
N THR A 754 10.58 16.36 -21.18
CA THR A 754 9.86 16.78 -19.96
C THR A 754 9.69 15.63 -18.97
N ASP A 755 10.35 14.50 -19.21
CA ASP A 755 10.17 13.28 -18.44
C ASP A 755 11.14 13.27 -17.26
N SER A 756 10.66 12.77 -16.13
CA SER A 756 11.48 12.58 -14.95
C SER A 756 11.00 11.40 -14.13
N LEU A 757 11.95 10.61 -13.66
CA LEU A 757 11.72 9.50 -12.76
C LEU A 757 12.06 9.92 -11.33
N THR A 758 11.26 9.52 -10.35
CA THR A 758 11.57 9.66 -8.93
C THR A 758 11.65 8.26 -8.33
N ILE A 759 12.76 7.94 -7.67
CA ILE A 759 12.85 6.72 -6.86
C ILE A 759 12.65 7.15 -5.42
N VAL A 760 11.65 6.55 -4.77
CA VAL A 760 11.23 6.87 -3.42
C VAL A 760 11.89 5.88 -2.47
N GLY A 761 12.72 6.39 -1.57
CA GLY A 761 13.50 5.64 -0.60
C GLY A 761 14.68 6.46 -0.08
N ALA A 762 14.92 6.38 1.23
CA ALA A 762 16.05 7.03 1.88
C ALA A 762 17.38 6.34 1.49
N GLY A 763 18.49 7.09 1.51
CA GLY A 763 19.83 6.53 1.33
C GLY A 763 20.25 6.06 -0.08
N ILE A 764 19.37 6.15 -1.08
CA ILE A 764 19.63 5.63 -2.43
C ILE A 764 20.79 6.38 -3.11
N THR A 765 21.86 5.66 -3.47
CA THR A 765 23.05 6.22 -4.13
C THR A 765 23.21 5.66 -5.54
N LEU A 766 22.55 6.27 -6.52
CA LEU A 766 22.65 5.81 -7.90
C LEU A 766 23.97 6.21 -8.56
N THR A 767 24.65 5.21 -9.10
CA THR A 767 25.86 5.30 -9.92
C THR A 767 25.57 4.80 -11.33
N GLU A 768 26.49 4.99 -12.28
CA GLU A 768 26.31 4.49 -13.66
C GLU A 768 26.12 2.95 -13.71
N GLU A 769 26.56 2.20 -12.69
CA GLU A 769 26.43 0.73 -12.64
C GLU A 769 25.01 0.26 -12.32
N ASP A 770 24.19 1.13 -11.73
CA ASP A 770 22.79 0.87 -11.37
C ASP A 770 21.84 1.08 -12.57
N PHE A 771 22.37 1.62 -13.67
CA PHE A 771 21.60 1.91 -14.87
C PHE A 771 21.92 0.98 -16.03
N LEU A 772 20.86 0.39 -16.57
CA LEU A 772 20.92 -0.38 -17.80
C LEU A 772 20.36 0.46 -18.96
N PHE A 773 21.25 1.02 -19.79
CA PHE A 773 20.88 1.70 -21.03
C PHE A 773 20.72 0.67 -22.15
N VAL A 774 19.47 0.36 -22.53
CA VAL A 774 19.12 -0.73 -23.46
C VAL A 774 18.91 -0.24 -24.88
#